data_AF-A0A067T9K0-F1
#
_entry.id   AF-A0A067T9K0-F1
#
_cell.length_a   1.000
_cell.length_b   1.000
_cell.length_c   1.000
_cell.angle_alpha   90.00
_cell.angle_beta   90.00
_cell.angle_gamma   90.00
#
_symmetry.space_group_name_H-M   'P 1'
#
loop_
_entity.id
_entity.type
_entity.pdbx_description
1 polymer ?
#
loop_
_entity_poly.entity_id
_entity_poly.type
_entity_poly.pdbx_seq_one_letter_code
_entity_poly.pdbx_strand_id
1 'polypeptide(L)'
;MSAALTAHPDISNGSQHEFSLGSLASFSTTPGRPGLRVPSTSSRTTAQSSAPISTPSPPSVSAFSRRKGDDAATSLSSRLNMLGHQDEEEEGIGVDGDVLDTPGAAGGEKKKWIDAPETPGAASRSKRTKGGASSGKGVTLTLRDQEKHIDNLKKENFNIKLRVHFLEERLAQLAPDQIDAALKQNINLKIEVQQRGMEIKKLKKLVLSLEHELERLQRGGGSSNRNRERELEEKLEERERELRDLREHRRRTAGHEDEALREAELRNVELEDELENARGLLEDNMDELERLKEIVERRRGDESSASANDGVGGGQNRRERLQRRVEELEADNEELRARLEESADLLAQREEEKEDFADEADALRLELEDVQRRREAEAFERSESRAQVLEEREEREAVEDDLNALRDKLAALLIELQQKEDDLDMKGKEIDDLVNEHERIVRVVEEEWRGEVEEARGQVEELRDVLAEREAESKDLRVNISELEANTNDLHSKFEAALAHLEEESDQKDAELETLQETIDKLGEQIYQLEDENDRIKEEQDRMREDEQAERERLEALAAALKDKIAGLKEELQQMTEMYETCSHEIHAHRSRQEELAQHVEDLVEEVQRERTARERAEADMDAAENEHDAALRREKRVFEAKESALHSALADLARTQSLLAQREADLQAVQNALQTLEAESKRLGETHTTARFSLQLETDRLKRDLERLEDELARARKELDDKDTKHREREGAVDRLYAENRDLASQLAAQTQARLNLSEKLDGVVASLKSAENEAASYKAKVMDLEQRLSKDQRSLLNAESQYRDQLTERNTLLLTIYQYLDKILGVDKTPKKGTQAETKPFTNFSVFHDNLITRLKALSQIQMDFDKRCKEVEAKFADKLNDMRKQLDNRWKQIDKFESSLKTFAETKAGWKKKLSQKEGELEAIKVSNAEMTAQLSSMKRPGGGDAMEIRSLAARAANAERRLNNAQNQLLSTEEKIAAINQKNATADSKWEARVKEYEARLKAAEERVKRERQGSKERVAELENNLKNLQRQLELAQKRNNQLTDVVEANKPSESNSPVR
;
A
#
# COMPACT_ATOMS: atom_id res chain seq x y z
N MET A 1 19.88 -15.64 -74.32
CA MET A 1 19.24 -16.96 -74.16
C MET A 1 18.52 -16.91 -72.81
N SER A 2 17.23 -17.14 -72.65
CA SER A 2 16.15 -17.31 -73.66
C SER A 2 14.78 -16.92 -73.07
N ALA A 3 13.85 -16.50 -73.95
CA ALA A 3 12.38 -16.60 -73.88
C ALA A 3 11.66 -16.46 -72.49
N ALA A 4 10.86 -15.42 -72.23
CA ALA A 4 9.47 -15.15 -72.72
C ALA A 4 8.38 -15.79 -71.81
N LEU A 5 7.10 -15.40 -71.78
CA LEU A 5 6.21 -14.68 -72.72
C LEU A 5 5.24 -13.69 -72.02
N THR A 6 4.79 -12.66 -72.77
CA THR A 6 3.50 -11.88 -72.76
C THR A 6 2.68 -11.64 -71.47
N ALA A 7 2.18 -10.43 -71.12
CA ALA A 7 1.41 -9.40 -71.88
C ALA A 7 -0.05 -9.83 -72.21
N HIS A 8 -1.09 -8.99 -72.34
CA HIS A 8 -1.32 -7.52 -72.31
C HIS A 8 -2.88 -7.29 -72.16
N PRO A 9 -3.51 -6.10 -72.38
CA PRO A 9 -3.03 -4.73 -72.64
C PRO A 9 -3.10 -3.90 -71.32
N ASP A 10 -3.64 -2.69 -71.09
CA ASP A 10 -4.15 -1.53 -71.87
C ASP A 10 -3.57 -0.24 -71.25
N ILE A 11 -2.79 0.56 -71.99
CA ILE A 11 -3.16 1.71 -72.84
C ILE A 11 -3.43 3.03 -72.07
N SER A 12 -2.47 3.94 -72.24
CA SER A 12 -2.50 5.36 -71.90
C SER A 12 -2.38 6.22 -73.17
N ASN A 13 -2.76 7.50 -73.08
CA ASN A 13 -2.25 8.72 -73.73
C ASN A 13 -3.39 9.77 -73.73
N GLY A 14 -3.18 11.10 -73.73
CA GLY A 14 -2.09 11.91 -74.29
C GLY A 14 -2.55 12.51 -75.63
N SER A 15 -2.32 13.78 -75.97
CA SER A 15 -1.60 14.87 -75.29
C SER A 15 -1.81 16.21 -76.04
N GLN A 16 -1.54 17.35 -75.39
CA GLN A 16 -1.25 18.66 -76.03
C GLN A 16 -2.44 19.36 -76.78
N HIS A 17 -2.40 20.65 -77.12
CA HIS A 17 -1.38 21.71 -76.97
C HIS A 17 -2.08 23.10 -76.78
N GLU A 18 -1.46 24.05 -76.07
CA GLU A 18 -1.00 25.37 -76.57
C GLU A 18 -0.62 26.38 -75.44
N PHE A 19 0.39 27.21 -75.74
CA PHE A 19 0.75 28.59 -75.33
C PHE A 19 0.01 29.33 -74.17
N SER A 20 0.61 30.23 -73.36
CA SER A 20 2.00 30.73 -73.22
C SER A 20 2.19 31.56 -71.91
N LEU A 21 3.44 31.70 -71.45
CA LEU A 21 4.06 32.75 -70.59
C LEU A 21 3.25 33.50 -69.48
N GLY A 22 3.83 33.53 -68.26
CA GLY A 22 4.35 34.81 -67.72
C GLY A 22 3.65 35.52 -66.54
N SER A 23 4.08 35.20 -65.30
CA SER A 23 4.44 36.12 -64.19
C SER A 23 3.50 37.26 -63.68
N LEU A 24 3.32 37.26 -62.33
CA LEU A 24 3.08 38.41 -61.43
C LEU A 24 1.84 39.35 -61.59
N ALA A 25 0.89 39.14 -60.66
CA ALA A 25 0.33 40.12 -59.71
C ALA A 25 -0.31 41.48 -60.14
N SER A 26 -1.37 41.83 -59.38
CA SER A 26 -1.85 43.19 -58.99
C SER A 26 -3.09 43.82 -59.66
N PHE A 27 -4.12 43.97 -58.80
CA PHE A 27 -5.04 45.14 -58.66
C PHE A 27 -6.26 45.38 -59.58
N SER A 28 -7.23 46.09 -58.96
CA SER A 28 -8.43 46.76 -59.53
C SER A 28 -9.65 45.86 -59.86
N THR A 29 -10.91 46.32 -59.85
CA THR A 29 -11.47 47.67 -59.56
C THR A 29 -12.88 47.59 -58.92
N THR A 30 -13.34 48.68 -58.27
CA THR A 30 -14.77 48.94 -57.95
C THR A 30 -15.19 50.34 -58.42
N PRO A 31 -16.50 50.55 -58.71
CA PRO A 31 -17.20 51.78 -58.29
C PRO A 31 -18.66 51.52 -57.85
N GLY A 32 -19.37 52.39 -57.12
CA GLY A 32 -19.07 53.68 -56.49
C GLY A 32 -20.25 54.10 -55.58
N ARG A 33 -20.04 54.75 -54.42
CA ARG A 33 -20.05 56.23 -54.14
C ARG A 33 -21.45 56.90 -54.21
N PRO A 34 -21.69 58.05 -53.49
CA PRO A 34 -20.95 58.72 -52.39
C PRO A 34 -21.75 58.71 -51.04
N GLY A 35 -21.31 59.15 -49.86
CA GLY A 35 -20.16 59.98 -49.40
C GLY A 35 -20.63 61.41 -48.98
N LEU A 36 -20.26 62.06 -47.87
CA LEU A 36 -19.23 61.86 -46.81
C LEU A 36 -19.90 61.88 -45.39
N ARG A 37 -19.43 62.38 -44.21
CA ARG A 37 -18.24 63.13 -43.71
C ARG A 37 -18.09 63.00 -42.16
N VAL A 38 -16.95 63.46 -41.59
CA VAL A 38 -16.51 63.49 -40.16
C VAL A 38 -15.72 64.82 -39.96
N PRO A 39 -15.82 65.63 -38.84
CA PRO A 39 -15.05 65.39 -37.59
C PRO A 39 -15.50 66.03 -36.23
N SER A 40 -14.99 65.42 -35.14
CA SER A 40 -14.37 65.94 -33.89
C SER A 40 -14.79 67.23 -33.11
N THR A 41 -14.55 67.16 -31.79
CA THR A 41 -14.25 68.21 -30.77
C THR A 41 -15.36 68.90 -29.95
N SER A 42 -15.22 68.78 -28.61
CA SER A 42 -15.27 69.81 -27.56
C SER A 42 -16.55 70.60 -27.16
N SER A 43 -16.95 70.36 -25.89
CA SER A 43 -17.31 71.37 -24.86
C SER A 43 -18.68 72.07 -24.83
N ARG A 44 -19.13 72.33 -23.57
CA ARG A 44 -20.16 73.31 -23.10
C ARG A 44 -21.63 73.04 -23.50
N THR A 45 -22.53 72.62 -22.58
CA THR A 45 -23.22 73.32 -21.44
C THR A 45 -24.47 74.14 -21.83
N THR A 46 -25.43 74.22 -20.89
CA THR A 46 -26.69 75.02 -20.85
C THR A 46 -27.83 74.62 -21.80
N ALA A 47 -29.13 74.81 -21.47
CA ALA A 47 -29.87 74.95 -20.18
C ALA A 47 -31.40 75.03 -20.44
N GLN A 48 -32.22 75.03 -19.37
CA GLN A 48 -33.66 75.39 -19.32
C GLN A 48 -34.63 74.38 -19.97
N SER A 49 -35.88 74.17 -19.53
CA SER A 49 -36.67 74.55 -18.32
C SER A 49 -37.67 73.39 -18.03
N SER A 50 -38.54 73.30 -17.01
CA SER A 50 -39.05 74.16 -15.92
C SER A 50 -39.42 73.23 -14.72
N ALA A 51 -39.11 73.49 -13.44
CA ALA A 51 -39.47 74.61 -12.55
C ALA A 51 -40.96 74.63 -12.12
N PRO A 52 -41.33 75.03 -10.88
CA PRO A 52 -40.54 75.12 -9.62
C PRO A 52 -41.33 74.79 -8.30
N ILE A 53 -40.76 75.16 -7.13
CA ILE A 53 -41.39 75.37 -5.79
C ILE A 53 -41.68 74.08 -4.97
N SER A 54 -41.40 73.99 -3.64
CA SER A 54 -41.03 75.01 -2.66
C SER A 54 -39.86 74.65 -1.72
N THR A 55 -39.22 75.71 -1.20
CA THR A 55 -38.26 75.85 -0.07
C THR A 55 -39.00 75.88 1.31
N PRO A 56 -38.35 75.88 2.51
CA PRO A 56 -37.07 76.52 2.87
C PRO A 56 -36.13 75.79 3.85
N SER A 57 -35.16 76.53 4.42
CA SER A 57 -33.93 76.04 5.05
C SER A 57 -33.73 76.58 6.50
N PRO A 58 -32.52 76.83 7.09
CA PRO A 58 -32.25 76.57 8.51
C PRO A 58 -32.24 77.88 9.36
N PRO A 59 -31.62 77.94 10.57
CA PRO A 59 -30.16 78.28 10.61
C PRO A 59 -29.37 77.88 11.91
N SER A 60 -28.06 78.23 11.95
CA SER A 60 -27.35 78.92 13.08
C SER A 60 -27.17 78.21 14.45
N VAL A 61 -26.04 78.24 15.21
CA VAL A 61 -24.63 78.77 15.14
C VAL A 61 -23.84 78.16 16.36
N SER A 62 -22.52 78.29 16.64
CA SER A 62 -21.29 78.80 15.97
C SER A 62 -20.02 78.33 16.72
N ALA A 63 -18.92 78.11 15.98
CA ALA A 63 -17.50 78.27 16.40
C ALA A 63 -16.93 77.29 17.46
N PHE A 64 -15.60 77.07 17.59
CA PHE A 64 -14.43 77.78 17.04
C PHE A 64 -13.26 76.82 16.66
N SER A 65 -12.43 77.26 15.69
CA SER A 65 -10.98 76.99 15.54
C SER A 65 -10.36 75.59 15.28
N ARG A 66 -9.78 75.47 14.07
CA ARG A 66 -8.39 75.05 13.73
C ARG A 66 -7.97 73.56 13.68
N ARG A 67 -7.63 73.15 12.45
CA ARG A 67 -6.47 72.34 11.97
C ARG A 67 -6.24 70.90 12.49
N LYS A 68 -6.33 69.96 11.52
CA LYS A 68 -5.27 68.99 11.09
C LYS A 68 -4.14 68.66 12.10
N GLY A 69 -3.88 67.40 12.45
CA GLY A 69 -4.49 66.12 12.00
C GLY A 69 -3.60 64.90 12.29
N ASP A 70 -4.03 63.74 11.77
CA ASP A 70 -3.32 62.44 11.66
C ASP A 70 -3.14 61.55 12.92
N ASP A 71 -3.00 60.24 12.65
CA ASP A 71 -2.52 59.08 13.45
C ASP A 71 -3.22 58.58 14.76
N ALA A 72 -4.14 57.63 14.54
CA ALA A 72 -4.04 56.19 14.88
C ALA A 72 -3.63 55.65 16.29
N ALA A 73 -4.32 54.57 16.69
CA ALA A 73 -4.06 53.65 17.83
C ALA A 73 -4.32 54.24 19.24
N THR A 74 -4.79 53.50 20.27
CA THR A 74 -5.09 52.06 20.42
C THR A 74 -6.13 51.84 21.56
N SER A 75 -6.57 50.58 21.74
CA SER A 75 -6.96 49.95 23.03
C SER A 75 -8.42 50.02 23.56
N LEU A 76 -9.03 48.82 23.58
CA LEU A 76 -9.84 48.22 24.66
C LEU A 76 -11.03 48.99 25.30
N SER A 77 -12.23 48.59 24.86
CA SER A 77 -13.30 47.99 25.68
C SER A 77 -13.62 48.53 27.08
N SER A 78 -14.82 49.11 27.24
CA SER A 78 -15.64 48.85 28.44
C SER A 78 -17.12 49.19 28.24
N ARG A 79 -17.99 48.31 28.76
CA ARG A 79 -19.39 48.58 29.22
C ARG A 79 -20.47 48.89 28.15
N LEU A 80 -21.76 48.65 28.40
CA LEU A 80 -22.45 47.70 29.31
C LEU A 80 -23.96 47.68 28.98
N ASN A 81 -24.52 46.48 28.74
CA ASN A 81 -25.86 45.97 29.11
C ASN A 81 -27.10 46.88 29.16
N MET A 82 -28.25 46.45 28.61
CA MET A 82 -29.43 46.03 29.42
C MET A 82 -30.69 45.62 28.62
N LEU A 83 -31.61 44.93 29.32
CA LEU A 83 -32.94 44.39 28.93
C LEU A 83 -32.93 43.26 27.87
N GLY A 84 -33.60 42.11 28.06
CA GLY A 84 -34.28 41.54 29.25
C GLY A 84 -35.79 41.27 29.08
N HIS A 85 -36.28 40.22 29.77
CA HIS A 85 -37.66 39.65 29.79
C HIS A 85 -38.13 38.93 28.51
N GLN A 86 -39.00 37.90 28.58
CA GLN A 86 -39.15 36.82 29.57
C GLN A 86 -40.03 35.70 28.97
N ASP A 87 -39.71 34.45 29.32
CA ASP A 87 -40.55 33.28 29.65
C ASP A 87 -41.81 32.86 28.83
N GLU A 88 -41.79 31.55 28.53
CA GLU A 88 -42.85 30.53 28.80
C GLU A 88 -43.88 30.02 27.76
N GLU A 89 -44.21 28.74 27.99
CA GLU A 89 -45.31 27.85 27.55
C GLU A 89 -45.49 27.37 26.07
N GLU A 90 -45.06 26.12 25.87
CA GLU A 90 -45.76 24.94 25.32
C GLU A 90 -46.34 24.83 23.88
N GLU A 91 -46.12 23.60 23.34
CA GLU A 91 -46.83 22.83 22.29
C GLU A 91 -47.13 23.45 20.90
N GLY A 92 -47.26 22.57 19.88
CA GLY A 92 -48.10 22.88 18.72
C GLY A 92 -47.51 22.82 17.30
N ILE A 93 -46.78 21.76 16.94
CA ILE A 93 -46.78 21.13 15.60
C ILE A 93 -46.81 22.06 14.35
N GLY A 94 -45.66 22.21 13.67
CA GLY A 94 -45.58 21.70 12.29
C GLY A 94 -45.25 22.62 11.09
N VAL A 95 -44.14 22.25 10.43
CA VAL A 95 -43.94 22.15 8.95
C VAL A 95 -43.51 23.41 8.14
N ASP A 96 -42.36 23.23 7.45
CA ASP A 96 -41.77 23.91 6.28
C ASP A 96 -41.45 25.44 6.30
N GLY A 97 -40.33 25.85 5.68
CA GLY A 97 -39.95 27.29 5.62
C GLY A 97 -38.75 27.75 4.76
N ASP A 98 -37.66 26.96 4.65
CA ASP A 98 -36.52 27.13 3.71
C ASP A 98 -35.47 28.29 3.89
N VAL A 99 -34.25 28.04 3.35
CA VAL A 99 -33.17 28.95 2.89
C VAL A 99 -32.21 29.71 3.88
N LEU A 100 -30.91 29.37 3.74
CA LEU A 100 -29.63 30.06 4.10
C LEU A 100 -29.31 30.35 5.60
N ASP A 101 -28.07 30.19 6.10
CA ASP A 101 -26.76 29.85 5.48
C ASP A 101 -25.87 28.94 6.41
N THR A 102 -24.79 28.41 5.83
CA THR A 102 -23.67 27.55 6.29
C THR A 102 -22.94 27.86 7.61
N PRO A 103 -21.96 27.03 8.10
CA PRO A 103 -21.58 25.62 7.83
C PRO A 103 -21.24 24.73 9.07
N GLY A 104 -21.02 23.41 8.88
CA GLY A 104 -19.87 22.72 9.54
C GLY A 104 -20.03 21.32 10.16
N ALA A 105 -19.16 20.39 9.71
CA ALA A 105 -18.52 19.26 10.42
C ALA A 105 -19.33 18.13 11.13
N ALA A 106 -18.70 16.94 11.17
CA ALA A 106 -19.09 15.69 11.88
C ALA A 106 -20.44 15.04 11.48
N GLY A 107 -20.66 13.73 11.67
CA GLY A 107 -19.73 12.66 12.05
C GLY A 107 -20.46 11.35 12.37
N GLY A 108 -20.08 10.22 11.74
CA GLY A 108 -20.71 8.91 11.93
C GLY A 108 -21.99 8.68 11.10
N GLU A 109 -22.41 7.45 10.76
CA GLU A 109 -21.88 6.14 11.16
C GLU A 109 -22.18 4.99 10.16
N LYS A 110 -21.37 3.92 10.26
CA LYS A 110 -21.70 2.50 9.96
C LYS A 110 -22.07 2.09 8.51
N LYS A 111 -21.06 1.60 7.78
CA LYS A 111 -20.95 0.15 7.44
C LYS A 111 -19.52 -0.30 7.06
N LYS A 112 -19.30 -1.62 7.16
CA LYS A 112 -18.00 -2.33 7.10
C LYS A 112 -17.94 -3.28 5.89
N TRP A 113 -16.85 -4.07 5.77
CA TRP A 113 -16.46 -5.04 4.72
C TRP A 113 -15.70 -4.36 3.55
N ILE A 114 -14.42 -4.62 3.20
CA ILE A 114 -13.42 -5.73 3.28
C ILE A 114 -13.21 -6.41 1.91
N ASP A 115 -11.95 -6.33 1.40
CA ASP A 115 -11.18 -7.19 0.44
C ASP A 115 -11.79 -7.68 -0.89
N ALA A 116 -11.06 -7.91 -1.99
CA ALA A 116 -9.75 -7.49 -2.56
C ALA A 116 -9.79 -7.85 -4.10
N PRO A 117 -8.81 -7.57 -5.01
CA PRO A 117 -7.44 -8.12 -4.97
C PRO A 117 -6.26 -7.28 -5.59
N GLU A 118 -5.05 -7.64 -5.16
CA GLU A 118 -3.73 -7.71 -5.83
C GLU A 118 -3.46 -7.11 -7.25
N THR A 119 -2.55 -6.11 -7.29
CA THR A 119 -1.31 -5.95 -8.13
C THR A 119 -1.35 -6.09 -9.70
N PRO A 120 -0.27 -5.75 -10.47
CA PRO A 120 1.09 -5.27 -10.11
C PRO A 120 1.64 -4.00 -10.80
N GLY A 121 2.59 -3.34 -10.11
CA GLY A 121 3.92 -2.97 -10.66
C GLY A 121 4.08 -1.87 -11.73
N ALA A 122 4.68 -0.74 -11.33
CA ALA A 122 5.50 0.10 -12.23
C ALA A 122 6.51 1.00 -11.46
N ALA A 123 7.78 0.58 -11.37
CA ALA A 123 8.82 1.37 -10.71
C ALA A 123 9.45 2.42 -11.65
N SER A 124 9.74 3.63 -11.15
CA SER A 124 10.58 4.61 -11.85
C SER A 124 11.48 5.40 -10.90
N ARG A 125 12.73 4.94 -10.75
CA ARG A 125 13.81 5.66 -10.04
C ARG A 125 14.09 7.01 -10.69
N SER A 126 14.40 8.03 -9.88
CA SER A 126 15.27 9.14 -10.30
C SER A 126 16.31 9.44 -9.22
N LYS A 127 17.46 8.77 -9.33
CA LYS A 127 18.57 8.83 -8.36
C LYS A 127 19.50 10.02 -8.69
N ARG A 128 19.55 11.04 -7.83
CA ARG A 128 20.68 12.00 -7.78
C ARG A 128 21.55 11.71 -6.57
N THR A 129 22.83 12.04 -6.67
CA THR A 129 23.90 11.41 -5.89
C THR A 129 24.70 12.39 -5.04
N LYS A 130 25.35 11.80 -4.02
CA LYS A 130 26.66 12.18 -3.45
C LYS A 130 26.68 13.27 -2.36
N GLY A 131 27.25 12.89 -1.21
CA GLY A 131 27.66 13.81 -0.14
C GLY A 131 27.32 13.26 1.24
N GLY A 132 28.30 12.68 1.95
CA GLY A 132 28.15 12.29 3.35
C GLY A 132 29.36 12.71 4.17
N ALA A 133 29.12 13.31 5.35
CA ALA A 133 30.10 13.47 6.42
C ALA A 133 29.41 13.90 7.74
N SER A 134 29.81 13.27 8.84
CA SER A 134 29.88 13.77 10.23
C SER A 134 28.80 14.73 10.78
N SER A 135 28.11 14.23 11.81
CA SER A 135 27.73 14.93 13.07
C SER A 135 28.14 16.41 13.22
N GLY A 136 27.14 17.28 13.38
CA GLY A 136 27.30 18.69 13.74
C GLY A 136 26.11 19.18 14.57
N LYS A 137 26.39 19.83 15.71
CA LYS A 137 25.36 20.28 16.68
C LYS A 137 24.35 21.24 16.04
N GLY A 138 23.08 21.10 16.42
CA GLY A 138 22.00 21.96 15.93
C GLY A 138 22.25 23.45 16.23
N VAL A 139 22.23 24.27 15.18
CA VAL A 139 22.13 25.73 15.29
C VAL A 139 20.64 26.07 15.34
N THR A 140 20.20 26.78 16.38
CA THR A 140 18.82 27.25 16.50
C THR A 140 18.51 28.29 15.43
N LEU A 141 17.79 27.87 14.40
CA LEU A 141 17.33 28.71 13.30
C LEU A 141 16.49 29.87 13.87
N THR A 142 16.78 31.13 13.50
CA THR A 142 16.06 32.28 14.08
C THR A 142 14.59 32.27 13.65
N LEU A 143 13.67 32.86 14.44
CA LEU A 143 12.25 32.94 14.06
C LEU A 143 12.05 33.50 12.64
N ARG A 144 12.86 34.48 12.24
CA ARG A 144 12.80 35.12 10.92
C ARG A 144 13.28 34.20 9.78
N ASP A 145 14.20 33.29 10.08
CA ASP A 145 14.64 32.25 9.15
C ASP A 145 13.66 31.07 9.12
N GLN A 146 12.99 30.76 10.24
CA GLN A 146 11.88 29.80 10.31
C GLN A 146 10.68 30.29 9.47
N GLU A 147 10.24 31.54 9.64
CA GLU A 147 9.20 32.18 8.81
C GLU A 147 9.55 32.09 7.32
N LYS A 148 10.80 32.41 6.97
CA LYS A 148 11.29 32.35 5.58
C LYS A 148 11.35 30.92 5.04
N HIS A 149 11.63 29.93 5.89
CA HIS A 149 11.58 28.53 5.52
C HIS A 149 10.14 28.05 5.32
N ILE A 150 9.20 28.46 6.20
CA ILE A 150 7.76 28.22 6.11
C ILE A 150 7.19 28.82 4.81
N ASP A 151 7.57 30.05 4.45
CA ASP A 151 7.11 30.69 3.21
C ASP A 151 7.69 30.06 1.93
N ASN A 152 8.90 29.49 2.00
CA ASN A 152 9.41 28.64 0.93
C ASN A 152 8.63 27.32 0.85
N LEU A 153 8.37 26.65 1.99
CA LEU A 153 7.56 25.43 2.04
C LEU A 153 6.12 25.65 1.55
N LYS A 154 5.49 26.81 1.84
CA LYS A 154 4.18 27.18 1.26
C LYS A 154 4.25 27.32 -0.26
N LYS A 155 5.32 27.92 -0.81
CA LYS A 155 5.52 28.05 -2.27
C LYS A 155 5.81 26.71 -2.94
N GLU A 156 6.55 25.82 -2.27
CA GLU A 156 6.78 24.46 -2.75
C GLU A 156 5.49 23.64 -2.68
N ASN A 157 4.72 23.71 -1.59
CA ASN A 157 3.41 23.05 -1.47
C ASN A 157 2.42 23.55 -2.52
N PHE A 158 2.38 24.86 -2.80
CA PHE A 158 1.58 25.43 -3.89
C PHE A 158 2.03 24.92 -5.27
N ASN A 159 3.33 24.89 -5.55
CA ASN A 159 3.85 24.33 -6.81
C ASN A 159 3.59 22.82 -6.92
N ILE A 160 3.65 22.07 -5.82
CA ILE A 160 3.30 20.65 -5.78
C ILE A 160 1.81 20.46 -6.08
N LYS A 161 0.91 21.23 -5.44
CA LYS A 161 -0.53 21.20 -5.75
C LYS A 161 -0.84 21.56 -7.21
N LEU A 162 -0.18 22.59 -7.75
CA LEU A 162 -0.30 22.95 -9.17
C LEU A 162 0.20 21.83 -10.08
N ARG A 163 1.27 21.13 -9.69
CA ARG A 163 1.86 20.00 -10.43
C ARG A 163 1.03 18.72 -10.31
N VAL A 164 0.35 18.51 -9.18
CA VAL A 164 -0.65 17.44 -8.99
C VAL A 164 -1.85 17.72 -9.89
N HIS A 165 -2.42 18.93 -9.86
CA HIS A 165 -3.50 19.33 -10.79
C HIS A 165 -3.11 19.13 -12.25
N PHE A 166 -1.92 19.58 -12.68
CA PHE A 166 -1.43 19.37 -14.04
C PHE A 166 -1.02 17.92 -14.35
N LEU A 167 -0.90 17.03 -13.36
CA LEU A 167 -0.74 15.59 -13.56
C LEU A 167 -2.09 14.90 -13.65
N GLU A 168 -3.07 15.26 -12.81
CA GLU A 168 -4.47 14.80 -12.85
C GLU A 168 -5.14 15.19 -14.17
N GLU A 169 -5.05 16.47 -14.56
CA GLU A 169 -5.53 17.01 -15.84
C GLU A 169 -4.85 16.33 -17.03
N ARG A 170 -3.55 16.01 -16.91
CA ARG A 170 -2.80 15.29 -17.96
C ARG A 170 -3.13 13.80 -18.01
N LEU A 171 -3.49 13.18 -16.89
CA LEU A 171 -3.94 11.79 -16.82
C LEU A 171 -5.36 11.68 -17.43
N ALA A 172 -6.23 12.65 -17.14
CA ALA A 172 -7.51 12.84 -17.80
C ALA A 172 -7.39 13.03 -19.33
N GLN A 173 -6.38 13.75 -19.79
CA GLN A 173 -6.13 13.99 -21.23
C GLN A 173 -5.42 12.85 -21.96
N LEU A 174 -4.52 12.09 -21.31
CA LEU A 174 -3.72 11.06 -21.98
C LEU A 174 -4.40 9.69 -22.08
N ALA A 175 -5.39 9.41 -21.24
CA ALA A 175 -6.04 8.09 -21.22
C ALA A 175 -7.58 8.16 -21.13
N PRO A 176 -8.27 8.98 -21.97
CA PRO A 176 -9.74 9.04 -21.95
C PRO A 176 -10.38 7.68 -22.20
N ASP A 177 -9.81 6.83 -23.06
CA ASP A 177 -10.31 5.46 -23.27
C ASP A 177 -10.13 4.55 -22.04
N GLN A 178 -9.10 4.76 -21.22
CA GLN A 178 -8.93 4.01 -19.96
C GLN A 178 -9.82 4.55 -18.85
N ILE A 179 -10.10 5.86 -18.84
CA ILE A 179 -11.07 6.47 -17.92
C ILE A 179 -12.49 6.09 -18.31
N ASP A 180 -12.83 6.04 -19.59
CA ASP A 180 -14.10 5.51 -20.10
C ASP A 180 -14.20 4.00 -19.90
N ALA A 181 -13.10 3.24 -19.98
CA ALA A 181 -13.07 1.82 -19.61
C ALA A 181 -13.25 1.63 -18.09
N ALA A 182 -12.60 2.45 -17.26
CA ALA A 182 -12.75 2.44 -15.80
C ALA A 182 -14.13 2.95 -15.35
N LEU A 183 -14.74 3.88 -16.09
CA LEU A 183 -16.12 4.33 -15.91
C LEU A 183 -17.13 3.29 -16.41
N LYS A 184 -16.88 2.59 -17.53
CA LYS A 184 -17.69 1.44 -17.95
C LYS A 184 -17.54 0.27 -17.00
N GLN A 185 -16.35 0.01 -16.46
CA GLN A 185 -16.15 -0.93 -15.35
C GLN A 185 -16.85 -0.44 -14.08
N ASN A 186 -16.82 0.85 -13.74
CA ASN A 186 -17.59 1.37 -12.60
C ASN A 186 -19.10 1.26 -12.81
N ILE A 187 -19.60 1.50 -14.02
CA ILE A 187 -21.01 1.36 -14.38
C ILE A 187 -21.40 -0.12 -14.35
N ASN A 188 -20.58 -1.02 -14.90
CA ASN A 188 -20.81 -2.46 -14.83
C ASN A 188 -20.72 -2.98 -13.39
N LEU A 189 -19.71 -2.60 -12.61
CA LEU A 189 -19.59 -2.90 -11.18
C LEU A 189 -20.73 -2.29 -10.36
N LYS A 190 -21.30 -1.14 -10.77
CA LYS A 190 -22.46 -0.52 -10.11
C LYS A 190 -23.78 -1.18 -10.52
N ILE A 191 -23.87 -1.71 -11.75
CA ILE A 191 -24.94 -2.61 -12.20
C ILE A 191 -24.82 -3.95 -11.48
N GLU A 192 -23.63 -4.51 -11.33
CA GLU A 192 -23.38 -5.75 -10.57
C GLU A 192 -23.62 -5.53 -9.08
N VAL A 193 -23.17 -4.43 -8.46
CA VAL A 193 -23.51 -4.09 -7.07
C VAL A 193 -25.01 -3.82 -6.90
N GLN A 194 -25.71 -3.33 -7.92
CA GLN A 194 -27.19 -3.31 -7.91
C GLN A 194 -27.81 -4.70 -8.11
N GLN A 195 -27.28 -5.56 -8.99
CA GLN A 195 -27.78 -6.92 -9.22
C GLN A 195 -27.49 -7.82 -8.02
N ARG A 196 -26.25 -7.89 -7.54
CA ARG A 196 -25.85 -8.43 -6.24
C ARG A 196 -26.61 -7.76 -5.10
N GLY A 197 -26.92 -6.46 -5.17
CA GLY A 197 -27.78 -5.78 -4.19
C GLY A 197 -29.24 -6.26 -4.22
N MET A 198 -29.77 -6.59 -5.40
CA MET A 198 -31.08 -7.20 -5.59
C MET A 198 -31.07 -8.69 -5.25
N GLU A 199 -29.99 -9.41 -5.51
CA GLU A 199 -29.76 -10.80 -5.09
C GLU A 199 -29.61 -10.87 -3.57
N ILE A 200 -28.84 -10.00 -2.94
CA ILE A 200 -28.75 -9.88 -1.48
C ILE A 200 -30.09 -9.45 -0.89
N LYS A 201 -30.92 -8.64 -1.58
CA LYS A 201 -32.31 -8.38 -1.13
C LYS A 201 -33.23 -9.60 -1.32
N LYS A 202 -33.11 -10.37 -2.41
CA LYS A 202 -33.85 -11.62 -2.65
C LYS A 202 -33.43 -12.70 -1.64
N LEU A 203 -32.13 -12.88 -1.44
CA LEU A 203 -31.50 -13.80 -0.49
C LEU A 203 -31.76 -13.35 0.94
N LYS A 204 -31.77 -12.06 1.29
CA LYS A 204 -32.26 -11.61 2.61
C LYS A 204 -33.75 -11.80 2.79
N LYS A 205 -34.56 -11.69 1.74
CA LYS A 205 -36.00 -12.00 1.83
C LYS A 205 -36.25 -13.52 1.90
N LEU A 206 -35.40 -14.33 1.26
CA LEU A 206 -35.40 -15.79 1.33
C LEU A 206 -34.88 -16.26 2.70
N VAL A 207 -33.80 -15.68 3.21
CA VAL A 207 -33.25 -15.91 4.55
C VAL A 207 -34.26 -15.45 5.59
N LEU A 208 -34.85 -14.25 5.52
CA LEU A 208 -35.94 -13.85 6.42
C LEU A 208 -37.15 -14.78 6.33
N SER A 209 -37.52 -15.28 5.13
CA SER A 209 -38.57 -16.28 5.04
C SER A 209 -38.17 -17.61 5.67
N LEU A 210 -36.93 -18.09 5.45
CA LEU A 210 -36.38 -19.30 6.02
C LEU A 210 -36.12 -19.18 7.52
N GLU A 211 -35.83 -17.99 8.03
CA GLU A 211 -35.74 -17.64 9.45
C GLU A 211 -37.13 -17.69 10.07
N HIS A 212 -38.17 -17.18 9.40
CA HIS A 212 -39.55 -17.34 9.84
C HIS A 212 -40.06 -18.79 9.68
N GLU A 213 -39.58 -19.57 8.70
CA GLU A 213 -39.89 -20.99 8.56
C GLU A 213 -39.14 -21.83 9.61
N LEU A 214 -37.89 -21.47 9.94
CA LEU A 214 -37.10 -22.04 11.03
C LEU A 214 -37.69 -21.69 12.38
N GLU A 215 -38.11 -20.44 12.62
CA GLU A 215 -38.83 -20.01 13.82
C GLU A 215 -40.16 -20.78 13.96
N ARG A 216 -40.87 -21.02 12.85
CA ARG A 216 -42.08 -21.85 12.79
C ARG A 216 -41.80 -23.34 13.07
N LEU A 217 -40.69 -23.89 12.59
CA LEU A 217 -40.23 -25.26 12.86
C LEU A 217 -39.68 -25.43 14.29
N GLN A 218 -38.97 -24.43 14.80
CA GLN A 218 -38.35 -24.40 16.13
C GLN A 218 -39.39 -24.20 17.23
N ARG A 219 -40.52 -23.54 16.93
CA ARG A 219 -41.73 -23.55 17.77
C ARG A 219 -42.60 -24.82 17.61
N GLY A 220 -42.21 -25.80 16.79
CA GLY A 220 -43.01 -27.02 16.57
C GLY A 220 -42.33 -28.14 15.77
N GLY A 221 -41.30 -28.79 16.32
CA GLY A 221 -40.49 -29.78 15.56
C GLY A 221 -39.89 -30.97 16.33
N GLY A 222 -40.20 -31.14 17.62
CA GLY A 222 -39.48 -32.04 18.56
C GLY A 222 -39.57 -33.57 18.35
N SER A 223 -39.88 -34.05 17.14
CA SER A 223 -40.01 -35.50 16.86
C SER A 223 -39.48 -35.92 15.48
N SER A 224 -39.56 -35.06 14.45
CA SER A 224 -39.25 -35.48 13.06
C SER A 224 -37.76 -35.62 12.74
N ASN A 225 -36.85 -35.03 13.52
CA ASN A 225 -35.45 -34.90 13.11
C ASN A 225 -34.70 -36.23 13.10
N ARG A 226 -34.89 -37.09 14.12
CA ARG A 226 -34.16 -38.37 14.27
C ARG A 226 -34.37 -39.35 13.12
N ASN A 227 -35.54 -39.32 12.48
CA ASN A 227 -35.81 -40.18 11.32
C ASN A 227 -35.08 -39.67 10.07
N ARG A 228 -34.97 -38.34 9.91
CA ARG A 228 -34.26 -37.73 8.77
C ARG A 228 -32.74 -37.80 8.93
N GLU A 229 -32.27 -37.72 10.17
CA GLU A 229 -30.87 -37.98 10.58
C GLU A 229 -30.44 -39.39 10.15
N ARG A 230 -31.21 -40.43 10.53
CA ARG A 230 -31.00 -41.81 10.07
C ARG A 230 -31.05 -42.00 8.56
N GLU A 231 -32.02 -41.39 7.87
CA GLU A 231 -32.10 -41.42 6.41
C GLU A 231 -30.90 -40.77 5.70
N LEU A 232 -30.16 -39.89 6.38
CA LEU A 232 -28.97 -39.23 5.87
C LEU A 232 -27.70 -40.02 6.23
N GLU A 233 -27.64 -40.64 7.42
CA GLU A 233 -26.62 -41.63 7.79
C GLU A 233 -26.60 -42.81 6.81
N GLU A 234 -27.76 -43.43 6.56
CA GLU A 234 -27.89 -44.58 5.65
C GLU A 234 -27.47 -44.23 4.20
N LYS A 235 -27.77 -43.02 3.75
CA LYS A 235 -27.33 -42.50 2.43
C LYS A 235 -25.86 -42.07 2.39
N LEU A 236 -25.27 -41.71 3.54
CA LEU A 236 -23.83 -41.52 3.67
C LEU A 236 -23.10 -42.86 3.60
N GLU A 237 -23.54 -43.87 4.36
CA GLU A 237 -22.98 -45.23 4.26
C GLU A 237 -23.11 -45.81 2.86
N GLU A 238 -24.22 -45.54 2.16
CA GLU A 238 -24.41 -45.94 0.76
C GLU A 238 -23.48 -45.23 -0.21
N ARG A 239 -23.31 -43.90 -0.06
CA ARG A 239 -22.32 -43.12 -0.82
C ARG A 239 -20.89 -43.55 -0.51
N GLU A 240 -20.60 -43.96 0.72
CA GLU A 240 -19.29 -44.50 1.11
C GLU A 240 -19.06 -45.94 0.64
N ARG A 241 -20.12 -46.73 0.43
CA ARG A 241 -20.06 -48.02 -0.29
C ARG A 241 -19.78 -47.76 -1.77
N GLU A 242 -20.57 -46.94 -2.45
CA GLU A 242 -20.32 -46.54 -3.85
C GLU A 242 -18.92 -45.93 -4.05
N LEU A 243 -18.42 -45.10 -3.13
CA LEU A 243 -17.06 -44.54 -3.18
C LEU A 243 -15.96 -45.56 -2.84
N ARG A 244 -16.24 -46.62 -2.08
CA ARG A 244 -15.32 -47.74 -1.91
C ARG A 244 -15.27 -48.58 -3.18
N ASP A 245 -16.42 -48.96 -3.71
CA ASP A 245 -16.53 -49.76 -4.93
C ASP A 245 -15.91 -49.04 -6.14
N LEU A 246 -16.13 -47.72 -6.30
CA LEU A 246 -15.50 -46.89 -7.33
C LEU A 246 -13.99 -46.65 -7.13
N ARG A 247 -13.46 -46.83 -5.91
CA ARG A 247 -12.01 -46.84 -5.64
C ARG A 247 -11.42 -48.22 -5.85
N GLU A 248 -12.15 -49.28 -5.55
CA GLU A 248 -11.74 -50.67 -5.76
C GLU A 248 -11.75 -51.04 -7.25
N HIS A 249 -12.75 -50.60 -8.01
CA HIS A 249 -12.73 -50.70 -9.48
C HIS A 249 -11.56 -49.93 -10.07
N ARG A 250 -11.29 -48.69 -9.61
CA ARG A 250 -10.13 -47.92 -10.08
C ARG A 250 -8.80 -48.58 -9.72
N ARG A 251 -8.70 -49.23 -8.55
CA ARG A 251 -7.54 -50.06 -8.19
C ARG A 251 -7.38 -51.28 -9.10
N ARG A 252 -8.48 -51.94 -9.49
CA ARG A 252 -8.43 -53.08 -10.41
C ARG A 252 -8.06 -52.67 -11.85
N THR A 253 -8.56 -51.54 -12.35
CA THR A 253 -8.21 -51.06 -13.70
C THR A 253 -6.81 -50.47 -13.77
N ALA A 254 -6.45 -49.56 -12.84
CA ALA A 254 -5.10 -49.01 -12.79
C ALA A 254 -4.06 -50.10 -12.51
N GLY A 255 -4.39 -51.08 -11.65
CA GLY A 255 -3.54 -52.22 -11.37
C GLY A 255 -3.19 -53.04 -12.62
N HIS A 256 -4.07 -53.16 -13.63
CA HIS A 256 -3.73 -53.88 -14.86
C HIS A 256 -2.73 -53.12 -15.75
N GLU A 257 -2.75 -51.78 -15.73
CA GLU A 257 -1.75 -50.96 -16.41
C GLU A 257 -0.42 -50.97 -15.64
N ASP A 258 -0.47 -50.92 -14.31
CA ASP A 258 0.68 -50.99 -13.39
C ASP A 258 1.35 -52.39 -13.36
N GLU A 259 0.59 -53.47 -13.59
CA GLU A 259 1.10 -54.85 -13.70
C GLU A 259 1.70 -55.10 -15.08
N ALA A 260 1.06 -54.63 -16.15
CA ALA A 260 1.60 -54.71 -17.51
C ALA A 260 2.88 -53.87 -17.69
N LEU A 261 2.96 -52.71 -17.03
CA LEU A 261 4.19 -51.91 -16.97
C LEU A 261 5.29 -52.67 -16.22
N ARG A 262 4.99 -53.29 -15.08
CA ARG A 262 5.98 -54.10 -14.34
C ARG A 262 6.39 -55.38 -15.06
N GLU A 263 5.50 -56.04 -15.81
CA GLU A 263 5.89 -57.17 -16.65
C GLU A 263 6.80 -56.72 -17.80
N ALA A 264 6.57 -55.52 -18.36
CA ALA A 264 7.46 -54.92 -19.36
C ALA A 264 8.80 -54.44 -18.77
N GLU A 265 8.81 -53.90 -17.55
CA GLU A 265 10.02 -53.52 -16.83
C GLU A 265 10.85 -54.76 -16.45
N LEU A 266 10.22 -55.79 -15.87
CA LEU A 266 10.88 -57.08 -15.59
C LEU A 266 11.43 -57.72 -16.86
N ARG A 267 10.66 -57.75 -17.95
CA ARG A 267 11.12 -58.34 -19.22
C ARG A 267 12.21 -57.49 -19.90
N ASN A 268 12.25 -56.17 -19.66
CA ASN A 268 13.39 -55.35 -20.08
C ASN A 268 14.63 -55.61 -19.21
N VAL A 269 14.49 -55.79 -17.89
CA VAL A 269 15.61 -56.18 -17.02
C VAL A 269 16.10 -57.59 -17.37
N GLU A 270 15.23 -58.55 -17.66
CA GLU A 270 15.61 -59.87 -18.17
C GLU A 270 16.35 -59.77 -19.52
N LEU A 271 15.94 -58.86 -20.42
CA LEU A 271 16.64 -58.61 -21.69
C LEU A 271 17.95 -57.82 -21.52
N GLU A 272 18.06 -56.95 -20.51
CA GLU A 272 19.29 -56.24 -20.16
C GLU A 272 20.29 -57.19 -19.50
N ASP A 273 19.83 -58.08 -18.60
CA ASP A 273 20.62 -59.19 -18.06
C ASP A 273 21.02 -60.17 -19.16
N GLU A 274 20.15 -60.54 -20.10
CA GLU A 274 20.50 -61.39 -21.26
C GLU A 274 21.51 -60.67 -22.18
N LEU A 275 21.40 -59.36 -22.38
CA LEU A 275 22.37 -58.56 -23.14
C LEU A 275 23.69 -58.37 -22.39
N GLU A 276 23.70 -58.28 -21.07
CA GLU A 276 24.92 -58.22 -20.26
C GLU A 276 25.61 -59.59 -20.20
N ASN A 277 24.85 -60.69 -20.07
CA ASN A 277 25.38 -62.05 -20.21
C ASN A 277 25.89 -62.32 -21.64
N ALA A 278 25.21 -61.82 -22.68
CA ALA A 278 25.68 -61.93 -24.06
C ALA A 278 26.92 -61.06 -24.33
N ARG A 279 27.03 -59.89 -23.70
CA ARG A 279 28.25 -59.06 -23.70
C ARG A 279 29.38 -59.74 -22.96
N GLY A 280 29.14 -60.27 -21.76
CA GLY A 280 30.11 -61.04 -20.99
C GLY A 280 30.61 -62.27 -21.73
N LEU A 281 29.71 -63.01 -22.41
CA LEU A 281 30.11 -64.12 -23.28
C LEU A 281 30.89 -63.66 -24.52
N LEU A 282 30.59 -62.48 -25.08
CA LEU A 282 31.39 -61.89 -26.18
C LEU A 282 32.73 -61.33 -25.69
N GLU A 283 32.80 -60.85 -24.45
CA GLU A 283 34.02 -60.39 -23.78
C GLU A 283 34.90 -61.59 -23.42
N ASP A 284 34.35 -62.66 -22.83
CA ASP A 284 35.02 -63.96 -22.64
C ASP A 284 35.51 -64.55 -23.99
N ASN A 285 34.71 -64.47 -25.06
CA ASN A 285 35.15 -64.91 -26.40
C ASN A 285 36.21 -63.99 -27.01
N MET A 286 36.21 -62.69 -26.70
CA MET A 286 37.27 -61.76 -27.10
C MET A 286 38.56 -62.04 -26.33
N ASP A 287 38.47 -62.23 -25.02
CA ASP A 287 39.55 -62.64 -24.11
C ASP A 287 40.13 -64.01 -24.51
N GLU A 288 39.28 -64.96 -24.90
CA GLU A 288 39.73 -66.28 -25.35
C GLU A 288 40.29 -66.24 -26.78
N LEU A 289 39.76 -65.38 -27.67
CA LEU A 289 40.43 -65.04 -28.93
C LEU A 289 41.76 -64.32 -28.70
N GLU A 290 41.90 -63.51 -27.67
CA GLU A 290 43.14 -62.79 -27.35
C GLU A 290 44.17 -63.71 -26.68
N ARG A 291 43.74 -64.64 -25.82
CA ARG A 291 44.56 -65.77 -25.34
C ARG A 291 44.96 -66.70 -26.48
N LEU A 292 44.08 -66.97 -27.46
CA LEU A 292 44.42 -67.78 -28.63
C LEU A 292 45.40 -67.05 -29.57
N LYS A 293 45.26 -65.73 -29.76
CA LYS A 293 46.28 -64.90 -30.42
C LYS A 293 47.60 -64.95 -29.64
N GLU A 294 47.57 -64.78 -28.32
CA GLU A 294 48.77 -64.82 -27.48
C GLU A 294 49.44 -66.19 -27.52
N ILE A 295 48.69 -67.30 -27.55
CA ILE A 295 49.21 -68.65 -27.76
C ILE A 295 49.84 -68.79 -29.15
N VAL A 296 49.26 -68.21 -30.20
CA VAL A 296 49.83 -68.20 -31.56
C VAL A 296 51.09 -67.33 -31.66
N GLU A 297 51.12 -66.17 -30.99
CA GLU A 297 52.27 -65.28 -30.96
C GLU A 297 53.41 -65.85 -30.12
N ARG A 298 53.13 -66.39 -28.92
CA ARG A 298 54.10 -67.16 -28.12
C ARG A 298 54.64 -68.37 -28.89
N ARG A 299 53.84 -69.01 -29.74
CA ARG A 299 54.30 -70.12 -30.62
C ARG A 299 55.02 -69.67 -31.90
N ARG A 300 55.15 -68.35 -32.15
CA ARG A 300 55.85 -67.79 -33.30
C ARG A 300 57.03 -66.87 -32.93
N GLY A 301 57.13 -66.47 -31.66
CA GLY A 301 58.11 -65.49 -31.17
C GLY A 301 59.29 -66.03 -30.36
N ASP A 302 59.24 -67.26 -29.84
CA ASP A 302 60.14 -67.72 -28.77
C ASP A 302 60.97 -68.98 -29.14
N GLU A 303 61.56 -68.99 -30.34
CA GLU A 303 62.57 -69.97 -30.76
C GLU A 303 63.96 -69.31 -30.89
N SER A 304 64.32 -68.44 -29.94
CA SER A 304 65.63 -67.79 -29.88
C SER A 304 66.00 -67.30 -28.48
N SER A 305 67.25 -67.56 -28.08
CA SER A 305 67.90 -67.22 -26.80
C SER A 305 67.43 -68.00 -25.55
N ALA A 306 68.13 -69.11 -25.29
CA ALA A 306 68.12 -69.77 -23.98
C ALA A 306 68.85 -68.93 -22.91
N SER A 307 68.54 -69.14 -21.62
CA SER A 307 69.50 -69.66 -20.61
C SER A 307 69.01 -69.52 -19.17
N ALA A 308 69.48 -70.42 -18.29
CA ALA A 308 69.61 -70.30 -16.82
C ALA A 308 68.32 -70.21 -15.96
N ASN A 309 68.33 -70.65 -14.68
CA ASN A 309 69.16 -71.63 -13.96
C ASN A 309 68.50 -71.97 -12.60
N ASP A 310 68.87 -73.10 -11.99
CA ASP A 310 68.52 -73.55 -10.62
C ASP A 310 67.01 -73.82 -10.39
N GLY A 311 66.55 -74.73 -9.53
CA GLY A 311 67.15 -75.44 -8.38
C GLY A 311 66.10 -75.38 -7.26
N VAL A 312 65.91 -76.32 -6.33
CA VAL A 312 66.51 -77.60 -5.91
C VAL A 312 65.30 -78.40 -5.34
N GLY A 313 65.15 -79.73 -5.34
CA GLY A 313 66.03 -80.88 -5.55
C GLY A 313 65.60 -81.96 -4.54
N GLY A 314 65.58 -83.25 -4.92
CA GLY A 314 65.17 -84.32 -4.01
C GLY A 314 64.90 -85.66 -4.68
N GLY A 315 65.57 -86.72 -4.23
CA GLY A 315 65.28 -88.10 -4.63
C GLY A 315 66.00 -88.59 -5.89
N GLN A 316 67.33 -88.77 -5.82
CA GLN A 316 68.03 -89.70 -6.72
C GLN A 316 67.36 -91.11 -6.69
N ASN A 317 67.65 -91.92 -7.72
CA ASN A 317 67.02 -93.21 -8.10
C ASN A 317 65.94 -93.12 -9.18
N ARG A 318 64.94 -92.21 -9.09
CA ARG A 318 63.94 -92.10 -10.18
C ARG A 318 64.52 -91.43 -11.43
N ARG A 319 65.37 -90.42 -11.24
CA ARG A 319 66.06 -89.68 -12.31
C ARG A 319 67.04 -90.57 -13.09
N GLU A 320 67.83 -91.37 -12.39
CA GLU A 320 68.88 -92.23 -12.97
C GLU A 320 68.32 -93.36 -13.87
N ARG A 321 67.09 -93.81 -13.60
CA ARG A 321 66.40 -94.81 -14.44
C ARG A 321 65.73 -94.20 -15.68
N LEU A 322 65.41 -92.89 -15.63
CA LEU A 322 64.94 -92.15 -16.80
C LEU A 322 66.11 -91.71 -17.68
N GLN A 323 67.21 -91.26 -17.09
CA GLN A 323 68.44 -90.90 -17.81
C GLN A 323 68.95 -92.06 -18.68
N ARG A 324 69.16 -93.26 -18.13
CA ARG A 324 69.59 -94.42 -18.95
C ARG A 324 68.65 -94.73 -20.11
N ARG A 325 67.34 -94.50 -19.97
CA ARG A 325 66.38 -94.75 -21.06
C ARG A 325 66.32 -93.62 -22.09
N VAL A 326 66.77 -92.42 -21.73
CA VAL A 326 67.00 -91.31 -22.67
C VAL A 326 68.33 -91.55 -23.40
N GLU A 327 69.40 -91.89 -22.68
CA GLU A 327 70.72 -92.25 -23.21
C GLU A 327 70.64 -93.42 -24.23
N GLU A 328 69.83 -94.47 -23.95
CA GLU A 328 69.52 -95.54 -24.90
C GLU A 328 68.83 -95.02 -26.18
N LEU A 329 67.84 -94.13 -26.05
CA LEU A 329 67.07 -93.61 -27.20
C LEU A 329 67.83 -92.54 -28.00
N GLU A 330 68.77 -91.84 -27.37
CA GLU A 330 69.70 -90.91 -28.02
C GLU A 330 70.72 -91.71 -28.84
N ALA A 331 71.31 -92.77 -28.28
CA ALA A 331 72.20 -93.68 -29.00
C ALA A 331 71.52 -94.38 -30.19
N ASP A 332 70.29 -94.88 -30.01
CA ASP A 332 69.48 -95.46 -31.11
C ASP A 332 69.25 -94.43 -32.24
N ASN A 333 69.09 -93.15 -31.92
CA ASN A 333 68.92 -92.07 -32.92
C ASN A 333 70.24 -91.70 -33.62
N GLU A 334 71.37 -91.72 -32.91
CA GLU A 334 72.70 -91.50 -33.50
C GLU A 334 73.08 -92.64 -34.45
N GLU A 335 72.81 -93.90 -34.09
CA GLU A 335 73.05 -95.04 -34.99
C GLU A 335 72.15 -94.98 -36.24
N LEU A 336 70.87 -94.63 -36.09
CA LEU A 336 69.97 -94.48 -37.24
C LEU A 336 70.36 -93.33 -38.17
N ARG A 337 70.95 -92.25 -37.63
CA ARG A 337 71.50 -91.15 -38.44
C ARG A 337 72.77 -91.58 -39.17
N ALA A 338 73.72 -92.22 -38.49
CA ALA A 338 74.95 -92.71 -39.10
C ALA A 338 74.68 -93.70 -40.26
N ARG A 339 73.69 -94.59 -40.09
CA ARG A 339 73.28 -95.52 -41.17
C ARG A 339 72.59 -94.82 -42.34
N LEU A 340 71.91 -93.69 -42.12
CA LEU A 340 71.34 -92.88 -43.19
C LEU A 340 72.44 -92.15 -43.98
N GLU A 341 73.43 -91.59 -43.27
CA GLU A 341 74.62 -90.94 -43.85
C GLU A 341 75.44 -91.93 -44.69
N GLU A 342 75.77 -93.11 -44.13
CA GLU A 342 76.42 -94.22 -44.86
C GLU A 342 75.62 -94.65 -46.10
N SER A 343 74.28 -94.67 -46.03
CA SER A 343 73.44 -95.01 -47.19
C SER A 343 73.40 -93.93 -48.27
N ALA A 344 73.67 -92.66 -47.92
CA ALA A 344 73.76 -91.56 -48.88
C ALA A 344 75.12 -91.54 -49.58
N ASP A 345 76.21 -91.75 -48.84
CA ASP A 345 77.57 -91.87 -49.41
C ASP A 345 77.67 -93.03 -50.41
N LEU A 346 77.06 -94.18 -50.09
CA LEU A 346 76.99 -95.34 -50.99
C LEU A 346 76.13 -95.10 -52.24
N LEU A 347 75.19 -94.15 -52.21
CA LEU A 347 74.43 -93.74 -53.40
C LEU A 347 75.26 -92.77 -54.26
N ALA A 348 75.94 -91.80 -53.67
CA ALA A 348 76.82 -90.88 -54.39
C ALA A 348 77.93 -91.62 -55.16
N GLN A 349 78.60 -92.58 -54.52
CA GLN A 349 79.60 -93.44 -55.17
C GLN A 349 79.02 -94.24 -56.34
N ARG A 350 77.73 -94.61 -56.28
CA ARG A 350 77.03 -95.35 -57.35
C ARG A 350 76.53 -94.47 -58.48
N GLU A 351 76.45 -93.16 -58.29
CA GLU A 351 76.23 -92.20 -59.37
C GLU A 351 77.55 -91.85 -60.06
N GLU A 352 78.64 -91.68 -59.31
CA GLU A 352 80.02 -91.50 -59.83
C GLU A 352 80.48 -92.71 -60.66
N GLU A 353 80.41 -93.95 -60.13
CA GLU A 353 80.70 -95.19 -60.88
C GLU A 353 79.88 -95.28 -62.19
N LYS A 354 78.65 -94.74 -62.21
CA LYS A 354 77.75 -94.80 -63.36
C LYS A 354 78.08 -93.76 -64.44
N GLU A 355 78.66 -92.61 -64.07
CA GLU A 355 79.13 -91.62 -65.04
C GLU A 355 80.44 -92.08 -65.70
N ASP A 356 81.39 -92.64 -64.94
CA ASP A 356 82.60 -93.29 -65.47
C ASP A 356 82.27 -94.36 -66.54
N PHE A 357 81.32 -95.26 -66.26
CA PHE A 357 80.89 -96.29 -67.22
C PHE A 357 80.13 -95.73 -68.44
N ALA A 358 79.57 -94.52 -68.37
CA ALA A 358 78.94 -93.88 -69.52
C ALA A 358 80.01 -93.34 -70.49
N ASP A 359 81.03 -92.64 -69.95
CA ASP A 359 82.15 -92.12 -70.73
C ASP A 359 82.98 -93.25 -71.36
N GLU A 360 83.25 -94.35 -70.65
CA GLU A 360 83.94 -95.52 -71.22
C GLU A 360 83.11 -96.18 -72.35
N ALA A 361 81.77 -96.22 -72.23
CA ALA A 361 80.90 -96.76 -73.26
C ALA A 361 80.86 -95.90 -74.54
N ASP A 362 80.91 -94.57 -74.42
CA ASP A 362 80.97 -93.66 -75.57
C ASP A 362 82.36 -93.61 -76.21
N ALA A 363 83.44 -93.76 -75.44
CA ALA A 363 84.78 -93.96 -75.98
C ALA A 363 84.86 -95.25 -76.83
N LEU A 364 84.34 -96.37 -76.31
CA LEU A 364 84.30 -97.65 -77.03
C LEU A 364 83.41 -97.61 -78.29
N ARG A 365 82.33 -96.82 -78.30
CA ARG A 365 81.54 -96.57 -79.52
C ARG A 365 82.37 -95.88 -80.59
N LEU A 366 83.15 -94.85 -80.22
CA LEU A 366 83.97 -94.09 -81.15
C LEU A 366 85.04 -94.97 -81.82
N GLU A 367 85.73 -95.82 -81.04
CA GLU A 367 86.70 -96.78 -81.59
C GLU A 367 86.06 -97.79 -82.55
N LEU A 368 84.84 -98.24 -82.24
CA LEU A 368 84.12 -99.23 -83.05
C LEU A 368 83.68 -98.64 -84.40
N GLU A 369 83.23 -97.38 -84.45
CA GLU A 369 83.00 -96.67 -85.70
C GLU A 369 84.30 -96.48 -86.49
N ASP A 370 85.42 -96.12 -85.84
CA ASP A 370 86.72 -95.94 -86.49
C ASP A 370 87.22 -97.24 -87.15
N VAL A 371 86.94 -98.39 -86.54
CA VAL A 371 87.20 -99.73 -87.12
C VAL A 371 86.24 -100.06 -88.26
N GLN A 372 84.97 -99.64 -88.19
CA GLN A 372 84.02 -99.80 -89.31
C GLN A 372 84.45 -98.98 -90.53
N ARG A 373 84.72 -97.68 -90.36
CA ARG A 373 85.15 -96.78 -91.45
C ARG A 373 86.47 -97.25 -92.10
N ARG A 374 87.39 -97.84 -91.33
CA ARG A 374 88.59 -98.51 -91.89
C ARG A 374 88.25 -99.75 -92.73
N ARG A 375 87.34 -100.62 -92.25
CA ARG A 375 86.89 -101.79 -93.02
C ARG A 375 86.15 -101.41 -94.31
N GLU A 376 85.39 -100.32 -94.29
CA GLU A 376 84.68 -99.79 -95.46
C GLU A 376 85.65 -99.23 -96.50
N ALA A 377 86.67 -98.47 -96.07
CA ALA A 377 87.74 -98.01 -96.96
C ALA A 377 88.49 -99.19 -97.63
N GLU A 378 88.89 -100.20 -96.86
CA GLU A 378 89.50 -101.41 -97.43
C GLU A 378 88.53 -102.23 -98.32
N ALA A 379 87.21 -102.14 -98.10
CA ALA A 379 86.23 -102.78 -98.98
C ALA A 379 86.14 -102.05 -100.32
N PHE A 380 86.20 -100.72 -100.30
CA PHE A 380 86.18 -99.88 -101.50
C PHE A 380 87.43 -100.12 -102.38
N GLU A 381 88.62 -100.18 -101.79
CA GLU A 381 89.88 -100.46 -102.52
C GLU A 381 89.93 -101.85 -103.17
N ARG A 382 89.13 -102.83 -102.70
CA ARG A 382 89.07 -104.19 -103.27
C ARG A 382 88.07 -104.34 -104.43
N SER A 383 87.40 -103.26 -104.85
CA SER A 383 86.33 -103.27 -105.86
C SER A 383 86.74 -102.65 -107.20
N GLU A 384 87.77 -103.19 -107.86
CA GLU A 384 88.11 -102.79 -109.23
C GLU A 384 87.01 -103.15 -110.25
N SER A 385 86.57 -102.19 -111.07
CA SER A 385 86.70 -102.33 -112.53
C SER A 385 86.52 -101.01 -113.29
N ARG A 386 87.26 -100.85 -114.40
CA ARG A 386 87.45 -99.58 -115.11
C ARG A 386 86.27 -99.16 -116.03
N ALA A 387 85.17 -99.91 -116.03
CA ALA A 387 84.01 -99.65 -116.90
C ALA A 387 82.89 -98.86 -116.19
N GLN A 388 82.59 -99.20 -114.94
CA GLN A 388 81.58 -98.50 -114.13
C GLN A 388 82.00 -97.06 -113.81
N VAL A 389 83.31 -96.75 -113.85
CA VAL A 389 83.90 -95.43 -113.57
C VAL A 389 83.42 -94.30 -114.49
N LEU A 390 82.74 -94.59 -115.61
CA LEU A 390 82.08 -93.57 -116.44
C LEU A 390 80.60 -93.40 -116.09
N GLU A 391 79.86 -94.49 -115.92
CA GLU A 391 78.43 -94.48 -115.58
C GLU A 391 78.23 -93.93 -114.15
N GLU A 392 79.03 -94.38 -113.18
CA GLU A 392 79.11 -93.75 -111.85
C GLU A 392 79.51 -92.28 -111.93
N ARG A 393 80.26 -91.84 -112.94
CA ARG A 393 80.71 -90.45 -113.02
C ARG A 393 79.62 -89.52 -113.53
N GLU A 394 78.82 -89.97 -114.48
CA GLU A 394 77.61 -89.24 -114.92
C GLU A 394 76.56 -89.21 -113.78
N GLU A 395 76.41 -90.31 -113.01
CA GLU A 395 75.57 -90.31 -111.80
C GLU A 395 76.13 -89.41 -110.68
N ARG A 396 77.46 -89.42 -110.44
CA ARG A 396 78.11 -88.51 -109.49
C ARG A 396 78.00 -87.05 -109.91
N GLU A 397 78.12 -86.73 -111.20
CA GLU A 397 77.98 -85.36 -111.72
C GLU A 397 76.54 -84.86 -111.54
N ALA A 398 75.53 -85.70 -111.80
CA ALA A 398 74.13 -85.39 -111.49
C ALA A 398 73.87 -85.20 -109.97
N VAL A 399 74.46 -86.05 -109.12
CA VAL A 399 74.36 -85.92 -107.66
C VAL A 399 75.12 -84.70 -107.14
N GLU A 400 76.25 -84.34 -107.73
CA GLU A 400 77.00 -83.11 -107.41
C GLU A 400 76.21 -81.86 -107.81
N ASP A 401 75.52 -81.86 -108.96
CA ASP A 401 74.63 -80.78 -109.37
C ASP A 401 73.39 -80.66 -108.47
N ASP A 402 72.73 -81.78 -108.10
CA ASP A 402 71.61 -81.76 -107.14
C ASP A 402 72.07 -81.29 -105.74
N LEU A 403 73.28 -81.69 -105.31
CA LEU A 403 73.87 -81.29 -104.03
C LEU A 403 74.31 -79.82 -104.06
N ASN A 404 74.76 -79.30 -105.21
CA ASN A 404 74.99 -77.86 -105.42
C ASN A 404 73.66 -77.08 -105.41
N ALA A 405 72.62 -77.58 -106.08
CA ALA A 405 71.28 -76.98 -106.01
C ALA A 405 70.68 -77.03 -104.59
N LEU A 406 71.03 -78.02 -103.77
CA LEU A 406 70.69 -78.07 -102.35
C LEU A 406 71.54 -77.12 -101.49
N ARG A 407 72.84 -76.93 -101.80
CA ARG A 407 73.69 -75.89 -101.18
C ARG A 407 73.15 -74.50 -101.46
N ASP A 408 72.74 -74.20 -102.70
CA ASP A 408 72.16 -72.91 -103.08
C ASP A 408 70.81 -72.67 -102.40
N LYS A 409 69.94 -73.70 -102.31
CA LYS A 409 68.69 -73.63 -101.54
C LYS A 409 68.96 -73.43 -100.04
N LEU A 410 69.96 -74.10 -99.47
CA LEU A 410 70.35 -73.94 -98.07
C LEU A 410 70.90 -72.53 -97.81
N ALA A 411 71.75 -72.01 -98.70
CA ALA A 411 72.25 -70.63 -98.62
C ALA A 411 71.12 -69.60 -98.75
N ALA A 412 70.16 -69.82 -99.65
CA ALA A 412 68.98 -68.96 -99.78
C ALA A 412 68.11 -68.99 -98.51
N LEU A 413 67.86 -70.17 -97.94
CA LEU A 413 67.11 -70.32 -96.68
C LEU A 413 67.84 -69.74 -95.47
N LEU A 414 69.18 -69.82 -95.42
CA LEU A 414 69.98 -69.16 -94.38
C LEU A 414 69.96 -67.63 -94.51
N ILE A 415 69.95 -67.10 -95.75
CA ILE A 415 69.79 -65.66 -96.00
C ILE A 415 68.36 -65.20 -95.67
N GLU A 416 67.33 -65.99 -95.98
CA GLU A 416 65.95 -65.68 -95.60
C GLU A 416 65.76 -65.76 -94.08
N LEU A 417 66.38 -66.74 -93.41
CA LEU A 417 66.40 -66.84 -91.95
C LEU A 417 67.09 -65.63 -91.33
N GLN A 418 68.29 -65.26 -91.77
CA GLN A 418 68.98 -64.05 -91.29
C GLN A 418 68.13 -62.79 -91.53
N GLN A 419 67.47 -62.66 -92.68
CA GLN A 419 66.56 -61.52 -92.94
C GLN A 419 65.33 -61.54 -92.02
N LYS A 420 64.86 -62.71 -91.60
CA LYS A 420 63.74 -62.84 -90.63
C LYS A 420 64.20 -62.60 -89.20
N GLU A 421 65.43 -62.98 -88.85
CA GLU A 421 66.08 -62.64 -87.59
C GLU A 421 66.32 -61.12 -87.51
N ASP A 422 66.90 -60.50 -88.55
CA ASP A 422 67.07 -59.04 -88.67
C ASP A 422 65.72 -58.29 -88.59
N ASP A 423 64.68 -58.77 -89.30
CA ASP A 423 63.30 -58.23 -89.21
C ASP A 423 62.77 -58.30 -87.77
N LEU A 424 62.92 -59.45 -87.10
CA LEU A 424 62.48 -59.67 -85.71
C LEU A 424 63.27 -58.78 -84.74
N ASP A 425 64.57 -58.62 -84.96
CA ASP A 425 65.45 -57.79 -84.15
C ASP A 425 65.09 -56.31 -84.29
N MET A 426 64.67 -55.87 -85.48
CA MET A 426 64.14 -54.51 -85.71
C MET A 426 62.73 -54.34 -85.10
N LYS A 427 61.87 -55.36 -85.17
CA LYS A 427 60.55 -55.31 -84.52
C LYS A 427 60.62 -55.39 -82.99
N GLY A 428 61.61 -56.08 -82.43
CA GLY A 428 61.92 -56.05 -81.01
C GLY A 428 62.25 -54.62 -80.56
N LYS A 429 63.17 -53.94 -81.27
CA LYS A 429 63.54 -52.54 -80.99
C LYS A 429 62.34 -51.59 -81.11
N GLU A 430 61.48 -51.75 -82.13
CA GLU A 430 60.23 -50.97 -82.24
C GLU A 430 59.26 -51.21 -81.06
N ILE A 431 59.17 -52.45 -80.56
CA ILE A 431 58.37 -52.79 -79.38
C ILE A 431 58.97 -52.19 -78.12
N ASP A 432 60.29 -52.28 -77.92
CA ASP A 432 61.00 -51.72 -76.78
C ASP A 432 60.86 -50.19 -76.74
N ASP A 433 61.05 -49.50 -77.86
CA ASP A 433 60.83 -48.04 -77.97
C ASP A 433 59.38 -47.65 -77.61
N LEU A 434 58.39 -48.43 -78.08
CA LEU A 434 56.99 -48.22 -77.73
C LEU A 434 56.71 -48.48 -76.24
N VAL A 435 57.28 -49.54 -75.65
CA VAL A 435 57.14 -49.83 -74.21
C VAL A 435 57.75 -48.72 -73.38
N ASN A 436 58.96 -48.25 -73.72
CA ASN A 436 59.63 -47.14 -73.04
C ASN A 436 58.80 -45.84 -73.05
N GLU A 437 58.17 -45.49 -74.18
CA GLU A 437 57.29 -44.31 -74.24
C GLU A 437 55.97 -44.53 -73.47
N HIS A 438 55.40 -45.73 -73.47
CA HIS A 438 54.22 -46.03 -72.64
C HIS A 438 54.54 -45.96 -71.15
N GLU A 439 55.65 -46.53 -70.68
CA GLU A 439 56.10 -46.39 -69.29
C GLU A 439 56.38 -44.93 -68.91
N ARG A 440 56.87 -44.13 -69.86
CA ARG A 440 57.10 -42.69 -69.67
C ARG A 440 55.77 -41.94 -69.55
N ILE A 441 54.79 -42.23 -70.39
CA ILE A 441 53.45 -41.65 -70.32
C ILE A 441 52.76 -42.03 -69.00
N VAL A 442 52.81 -43.31 -68.60
CA VAL A 442 52.24 -43.79 -67.33
C VAL A 442 52.89 -43.07 -66.13
N ARG A 443 54.23 -42.92 -66.12
CA ARG A 443 54.92 -42.16 -65.07
C ARG A 443 54.47 -40.70 -65.00
N VAL A 444 54.31 -40.02 -66.13
CA VAL A 444 53.81 -38.63 -66.16
C VAL A 444 52.38 -38.55 -65.61
N VAL A 445 51.48 -39.45 -66.04
CA VAL A 445 50.10 -39.48 -65.54
C VAL A 445 50.04 -39.82 -64.04
N GLU A 446 50.91 -40.70 -63.55
CA GLU A 446 51.05 -40.96 -62.11
C GLU A 446 51.60 -39.75 -61.34
N GLU A 447 52.57 -39.01 -61.87
CA GLU A 447 53.08 -37.78 -61.25
C GLU A 447 52.01 -36.68 -61.23
N GLU A 448 51.25 -36.51 -62.32
CA GLU A 448 50.13 -35.57 -62.41
C GLU A 448 49.00 -35.95 -61.42
N TRP A 449 48.59 -37.22 -61.35
CA TRP A 449 47.58 -37.70 -60.38
C TRP A 449 48.06 -37.59 -58.94
N ARG A 450 49.35 -37.81 -58.65
CA ARG A 450 49.91 -37.58 -57.31
C ARG A 450 49.83 -36.10 -56.96
N GLY A 451 50.16 -35.20 -57.90
CA GLY A 451 50.00 -33.75 -57.74
C GLY A 451 48.56 -33.34 -57.45
N GLU A 452 47.58 -33.78 -58.24
CA GLU A 452 46.17 -33.49 -58.00
C GLU A 452 45.67 -34.03 -56.65
N VAL A 453 46.10 -35.24 -56.24
CA VAL A 453 45.75 -35.80 -54.93
C VAL A 453 46.44 -35.07 -53.78
N GLU A 454 47.65 -34.55 -53.95
CA GLU A 454 48.35 -33.75 -52.94
C GLU A 454 47.73 -32.34 -52.82
N GLU A 455 47.37 -31.69 -53.92
CA GLU A 455 46.61 -30.43 -53.90
C GLU A 455 45.22 -30.60 -53.25
N ALA A 456 44.50 -31.68 -53.58
CA ALA A 456 43.21 -31.99 -52.96
C ALA A 456 43.33 -32.31 -51.46
N ARG A 457 44.43 -32.95 -51.02
CA ARG A 457 44.72 -33.14 -49.60
C ARG A 457 45.01 -31.82 -48.89
N GLY A 458 45.82 -30.95 -49.50
CA GLY A 458 46.09 -29.61 -48.98
C GLY A 458 44.81 -28.79 -48.78
N GLN A 459 43.91 -28.79 -49.77
CA GLN A 459 42.59 -28.13 -49.64
C GLN A 459 41.73 -28.74 -48.53
N VAL A 460 41.78 -30.06 -48.31
CA VAL A 460 41.07 -30.72 -47.20
C VAL A 460 41.71 -30.39 -45.84
N GLU A 461 43.01 -30.18 -45.76
CA GLU A 461 43.71 -29.73 -44.55
C GLU A 461 43.40 -28.24 -44.24
N GLU A 462 43.47 -27.34 -45.23
CA GLU A 462 43.03 -25.95 -45.09
C GLU A 462 41.56 -25.84 -44.61
N LEU A 463 40.66 -26.66 -45.16
CA LEU A 463 39.25 -26.70 -44.73
C LEU A 463 39.05 -27.28 -43.32
N ARG A 464 39.93 -28.19 -42.87
CA ARG A 464 39.93 -28.72 -41.50
C ARG A 464 40.43 -27.68 -40.51
N ASP A 465 41.48 -26.93 -40.84
CA ASP A 465 42.02 -25.88 -39.99
C ASP A 465 41.00 -24.73 -39.83
N VAL A 466 40.35 -24.30 -40.92
CA VAL A 466 39.27 -23.31 -40.86
C VAL A 466 38.05 -23.82 -40.06
N LEU A 467 37.76 -25.12 -40.10
CA LEU A 467 36.74 -25.74 -39.23
C LEU A 467 37.17 -25.74 -37.76
N ALA A 468 38.43 -26.05 -37.46
CA ALA A 468 38.98 -26.04 -36.11
C ALA A 468 39.01 -24.63 -35.50
N GLU A 469 39.39 -23.61 -36.28
CA GLU A 469 39.29 -22.20 -35.89
C GLU A 469 37.82 -21.81 -35.60
N ARG A 470 36.87 -22.17 -36.48
CA ARG A 470 35.44 -21.89 -36.27
C ARG A 470 34.85 -22.64 -35.09
N GLU A 471 35.33 -23.84 -34.81
CA GLU A 471 34.98 -24.56 -33.59
C GLU A 471 35.54 -23.89 -32.34
N ALA A 472 36.76 -23.35 -32.38
CA ALA A 472 37.37 -22.60 -31.29
C ALA A 472 36.61 -21.28 -31.04
N GLU A 473 36.39 -20.45 -32.07
CA GLU A 473 35.54 -19.25 -32.00
C GLU A 473 34.15 -19.58 -31.40
N SER A 474 33.55 -20.70 -31.82
CA SER A 474 32.26 -21.16 -31.31
C SER A 474 32.32 -21.64 -29.84
N LYS A 475 33.43 -22.23 -29.39
CA LYS A 475 33.64 -22.62 -27.99
C LYS A 475 33.82 -21.37 -27.11
N ASP A 476 34.66 -20.43 -27.55
CA ASP A 476 34.90 -19.16 -26.85
C ASP A 476 33.63 -18.30 -26.77
N LEU A 477 32.83 -18.21 -27.84
CA LEU A 477 31.54 -17.51 -27.79
C LEU A 477 30.56 -18.16 -26.81
N ARG A 478 30.55 -19.49 -26.67
CA ARG A 478 29.74 -20.21 -25.67
C ARG A 478 30.21 -19.95 -24.24
N VAL A 479 31.53 -19.90 -24.00
CA VAL A 479 32.08 -19.49 -22.69
C VAL A 479 31.66 -18.06 -22.36
N ASN A 480 31.87 -17.10 -23.27
CA ASN A 480 31.46 -15.71 -23.09
C ASN A 480 29.96 -15.55 -22.81
N ILE A 481 29.09 -16.33 -23.48
CA ILE A 481 27.65 -16.36 -23.18
C ILE A 481 27.40 -16.87 -21.76
N SER A 482 28.01 -17.99 -21.36
CA SER A 482 27.84 -18.54 -20.01
C SER A 482 28.38 -17.61 -18.91
N GLU A 483 29.44 -16.84 -19.17
CA GLU A 483 29.93 -15.81 -18.26
C GLU A 483 28.97 -14.62 -18.17
N LEU A 484 28.36 -14.20 -19.27
CA LEU A 484 27.34 -13.14 -19.27
C LEU A 484 26.04 -13.59 -18.58
N GLU A 485 25.61 -14.83 -18.77
CA GLU A 485 24.49 -15.45 -18.06
C GLU A 485 24.78 -15.56 -16.56
N ALA A 486 25.96 -16.06 -16.18
CA ALA A 486 26.40 -16.11 -14.78
C ALA A 486 26.41 -14.71 -14.14
N ASN A 487 27.03 -13.71 -14.77
CA ASN A 487 27.02 -12.32 -14.29
C ASN A 487 25.59 -11.73 -14.21
N THR A 488 24.69 -12.13 -15.12
CA THR A 488 23.28 -11.70 -15.11
C THR A 488 22.51 -12.32 -13.96
N ASN A 489 22.73 -13.61 -13.65
CA ASN A 489 22.15 -14.27 -12.49
C ASN A 489 22.71 -13.69 -11.18
N ASP A 490 24.02 -13.46 -11.12
CA ASP A 490 24.72 -12.85 -9.99
C ASP A 490 24.26 -11.38 -9.74
N LEU A 491 23.73 -10.71 -10.77
CA LEU A 491 23.04 -9.42 -10.66
C LEU A 491 21.58 -9.56 -10.20
N HIS A 492 20.84 -10.56 -10.69
CA HIS A 492 19.47 -10.83 -10.24
C HIS A 492 19.44 -11.16 -8.76
N SER A 493 20.26 -12.09 -8.25
CA SER A 493 20.29 -12.42 -6.82
C SER A 493 20.72 -11.25 -5.93
N LYS A 494 21.53 -10.30 -6.45
CA LYS A 494 21.85 -9.05 -5.75
C LYS A 494 20.71 -8.04 -5.79
N PHE A 495 19.84 -8.07 -6.80
CA PHE A 495 18.61 -7.28 -6.81
C PHE A 495 17.53 -7.90 -5.92
N GLU A 496 17.37 -9.23 -5.92
CA GLU A 496 16.46 -9.98 -5.04
C GLU A 496 16.82 -9.75 -3.57
N ALA A 497 18.08 -9.91 -3.18
CA ALA A 497 18.54 -9.62 -1.82
C ALA A 497 18.35 -8.14 -1.42
N ALA A 498 18.45 -7.21 -2.38
CA ALA A 498 18.19 -5.78 -2.14
C ALA A 498 16.70 -5.42 -2.13
N LEU A 499 15.83 -6.23 -2.74
CA LEU A 499 14.38 -6.11 -2.64
C LEU A 499 13.90 -6.68 -1.32
N ALA A 500 14.33 -7.90 -0.94
CA ALA A 500 14.00 -8.52 0.33
C ALA A 500 14.40 -7.65 1.54
N HIS A 501 15.56 -6.99 1.51
CA HIS A 501 15.94 -6.01 2.54
C HIS A 501 15.04 -4.77 2.53
N LEU A 502 14.56 -4.29 1.37
CA LEU A 502 13.66 -3.14 1.29
C LEU A 502 12.23 -3.49 1.71
N GLU A 503 11.81 -4.74 1.52
CA GLU A 503 10.57 -5.32 2.02
C GLU A 503 10.65 -5.47 3.55
N GLU A 504 11.72 -6.07 4.09
CA GLU A 504 11.96 -6.15 5.54
C GLU A 504 12.05 -4.76 6.20
N GLU A 505 12.68 -3.78 5.53
CA GLU A 505 12.73 -2.38 5.99
C GLU A 505 11.39 -1.64 5.80
N SER A 506 10.42 -2.19 5.05
CA SER A 506 9.02 -1.71 5.04
C SER A 506 8.25 -2.35 6.18
N ASP A 507 8.26 -3.68 6.28
CA ASP A 507 7.56 -4.44 7.33
C ASP A 507 7.95 -3.96 8.74
N GLN A 508 9.23 -3.66 8.97
CA GLN A 508 9.71 -3.07 10.22
C GLN A 508 9.10 -1.67 10.48
N LYS A 509 8.96 -0.82 9.46
CA LYS A 509 8.34 0.51 9.58
C LYS A 509 6.82 0.45 9.70
N ASP A 510 6.18 -0.48 9.02
CA ASP A 510 4.74 -0.69 9.10
C ASP A 510 4.37 -1.25 10.49
N ALA A 511 5.20 -2.12 11.08
CA ALA A 511 5.11 -2.50 12.50
C ALA A 511 5.41 -1.33 13.48
N GLU A 512 6.40 -0.48 13.20
CA GLU A 512 6.61 0.76 13.98
C GLU A 512 5.37 1.67 13.91
N LEU A 513 4.76 1.82 12.72
CA LEU A 513 3.53 2.59 12.53
C LEU A 513 2.32 1.98 13.25
N GLU A 514 2.16 0.66 13.26
CA GLU A 514 1.12 -0.03 14.05
C GLU A 514 1.31 0.23 15.56
N THR A 515 2.53 0.09 16.09
CA THR A 515 2.78 0.39 17.52
C THR A 515 2.58 1.86 17.86
N LEU A 516 2.93 2.78 16.96
CA LEU A 516 2.66 4.20 17.13
C LEU A 516 1.15 4.50 17.08
N GLN A 517 0.41 3.89 16.15
CA GLN A 517 -1.05 4.02 16.06
C GLN A 517 -1.71 3.47 17.34
N GLU A 518 -1.27 2.32 17.85
CA GLU A 518 -1.73 1.81 19.16
C GLU A 518 -1.49 2.82 20.29
N THR A 519 -0.36 3.56 20.30
CA THR A 519 -0.14 4.61 21.31
C THR A 519 -0.99 5.85 21.08
N ILE A 520 -1.28 6.21 19.83
CA ILE A 520 -2.20 7.31 19.48
C ILE A 520 -3.62 6.96 19.91
N ASP A 521 -4.07 5.74 19.68
CA ASP A 521 -5.40 5.25 20.07
C ASP A 521 -5.52 5.23 21.61
N LYS A 522 -4.52 4.72 22.34
CA LYS A 522 -4.48 4.73 23.81
C LYS A 522 -4.43 6.14 24.40
N LEU A 523 -3.71 7.07 23.76
CA LEU A 523 -3.73 8.48 24.13
C LEU A 523 -5.07 9.15 23.80
N GLY A 524 -5.73 8.74 22.72
CA GLY A 524 -7.08 9.15 22.36
C GLY A 524 -8.13 8.68 23.37
N GLU A 525 -8.05 7.42 23.82
CA GLU A 525 -8.89 6.90 24.91
C GLU A 525 -8.65 7.64 26.23
N GLN A 526 -7.41 8.03 26.53
CA GLN A 526 -7.08 8.84 27.72
C GLN A 526 -7.58 10.28 27.60
N ILE A 527 -7.49 10.90 26.42
CA ILE A 527 -8.07 12.23 26.17
C ILE A 527 -9.58 12.16 26.33
N TYR A 528 -10.25 11.18 25.72
CA TYR A 528 -11.69 10.99 25.85
C TYR A 528 -12.11 10.78 27.31
N GLN A 529 -11.37 9.98 28.09
CA GLN A 529 -11.62 9.80 29.53
C GLN A 529 -11.46 11.11 30.32
N LEU A 530 -10.45 11.91 30.01
CA LEU A 530 -10.22 13.22 30.64
C LEU A 530 -11.26 14.26 30.20
N GLU A 531 -11.81 14.16 28.99
CA GLU A 531 -12.92 14.99 28.51
C GLU A 531 -14.22 14.61 29.24
N ASP A 532 -14.53 13.31 29.34
CA ASP A 532 -15.65 12.76 30.13
C ASP A 532 -15.56 13.17 31.62
N GLU A 533 -14.36 13.16 32.22
CA GLU A 533 -14.13 13.64 33.60
C GLU A 533 -14.27 15.16 33.73
N ASN A 534 -13.77 15.93 32.76
CA ASN A 534 -13.86 17.39 32.76
C ASN A 534 -15.30 17.87 32.56
N ASP A 535 -16.10 17.18 31.74
CA ASP A 535 -17.54 17.47 31.58
C ASP A 535 -18.34 17.12 32.84
N ARG A 536 -18.04 16.00 33.52
CA ARG A 536 -18.62 15.73 34.85
C ARG A 536 -18.23 16.79 35.88
N ILE A 537 -16.99 17.27 35.87
CA ILE A 537 -16.53 18.36 36.75
C ILE A 537 -17.23 19.69 36.40
N LYS A 538 -17.58 19.94 35.14
CA LYS A 538 -18.42 21.10 34.76
C LYS A 538 -19.84 20.94 35.28
N GLU A 539 -20.48 19.79 35.05
CA GLU A 539 -21.82 19.50 35.60
C GLU A 539 -21.86 19.64 37.12
N GLU A 540 -20.86 19.14 37.84
CA GLU A 540 -20.76 19.30 39.29
C GLU A 540 -20.55 20.77 39.69
N GLN A 541 -19.74 21.54 38.95
CA GLN A 541 -19.59 22.98 39.19
C GLN A 541 -20.86 23.77 38.90
N ASP A 542 -21.61 23.44 37.85
CA ASP A 542 -22.83 24.14 37.47
C ASP A 542 -23.98 23.81 38.42
N ARG A 543 -24.14 22.55 38.83
CA ARG A 543 -25.05 22.18 39.93
C ARG A 543 -24.70 22.90 41.23
N MET A 544 -23.42 23.01 41.57
CA MET A 544 -22.98 23.80 42.75
C MET A 544 -23.28 25.30 42.58
N ARG A 545 -23.20 25.87 41.37
CA ARG A 545 -23.61 27.26 41.10
C ARG A 545 -25.11 27.45 41.24
N GLU A 546 -25.92 26.49 40.76
CA GLU A 546 -27.37 26.46 40.89
C GLU A 546 -27.80 26.35 42.37
N ASP A 547 -27.18 25.45 43.14
CA ASP A 547 -27.43 25.31 44.58
C ASP A 547 -27.02 26.58 45.36
N GLU A 548 -25.84 27.15 45.08
CA GLU A 548 -25.43 28.43 45.66
C GLU A 548 -26.37 29.59 45.26
N GLN A 549 -26.88 29.60 44.02
CA GLN A 549 -27.83 30.62 43.56
C GLN A 549 -29.18 30.44 44.25
N ALA A 550 -29.70 29.22 44.34
CA ALA A 550 -30.93 28.93 45.06
C ALA A 550 -30.79 29.21 46.57
N GLU A 551 -29.61 29.04 47.18
CA GLU A 551 -29.36 29.52 48.54
C GLU A 551 -29.32 31.05 48.62
N ARG A 552 -28.66 31.75 47.69
CA ARG A 552 -28.66 33.23 47.61
C ARG A 552 -30.08 33.79 47.48
N GLU A 553 -30.91 33.22 46.61
CA GLU A 553 -32.31 33.61 46.40
C GLU A 553 -33.17 33.35 47.65
N ARG A 554 -33.00 32.20 48.32
CA ARG A 554 -33.66 31.92 49.62
C ARG A 554 -33.24 32.90 50.70
N LEU A 555 -31.95 33.25 50.77
CA LEU A 555 -31.42 34.24 51.71
C LEU A 555 -31.89 35.67 51.40
N GLU A 556 -31.99 36.04 50.13
CA GLU A 556 -32.53 37.34 49.71
C GLU A 556 -34.03 37.45 49.97
N ALA A 557 -34.81 36.41 49.68
CA ALA A 557 -36.24 36.35 50.02
C ALA A 557 -36.47 36.42 51.54
N LEU A 558 -35.64 35.73 52.34
CA LEU A 558 -35.69 35.83 53.80
C LEU A 558 -35.26 37.23 54.29
N ALA A 559 -34.25 37.84 53.67
CA ALA A 559 -33.84 39.21 53.97
C ALA A 559 -34.90 40.25 53.57
N ALA A 560 -35.67 40.02 52.49
CA ALA A 560 -36.81 40.83 52.10
C ALA A 560 -37.94 40.70 53.13
N ALA A 561 -38.38 39.48 53.46
CA ALA A 561 -39.39 39.25 54.49
C ALA A 561 -39.01 39.83 55.87
N LEU A 562 -37.72 39.83 56.22
CA LEU A 562 -37.23 40.51 57.42
C LEU A 562 -37.23 42.05 57.29
N LYS A 563 -36.88 42.62 56.12
CA LYS A 563 -37.01 44.07 55.87
C LYS A 563 -38.47 44.51 55.96
N ASP A 564 -39.40 43.76 55.37
CA ASP A 564 -40.83 44.07 55.37
C ASP A 564 -41.41 43.95 56.78
N LYS A 565 -41.01 42.93 57.54
CA LYS A 565 -41.38 42.83 58.96
C LYS A 565 -40.78 43.96 59.80
N ILE A 566 -39.57 44.43 59.50
CA ILE A 566 -38.96 45.61 60.15
C ILE A 566 -39.67 46.90 59.71
N ALA A 567 -40.19 46.99 58.48
CA ALA A 567 -41.00 48.11 58.02
C ALA A 567 -42.36 48.14 58.72
N GLY A 568 -43.07 47.01 58.78
CA GLY A 568 -44.32 46.88 59.54
C GLY A 568 -44.15 47.18 61.02
N LEU A 569 -43.11 46.65 61.67
CA LEU A 569 -42.80 46.98 63.08
C LEU A 569 -42.41 48.45 63.29
N LYS A 570 -41.85 49.14 62.28
CA LYS A 570 -41.62 50.59 62.32
C LYS A 570 -42.90 51.38 62.12
N GLU A 571 -43.81 50.91 61.27
CA GLU A 571 -45.11 51.54 61.06
C GLU A 571 -46.00 51.36 62.29
N GLU A 572 -46.08 50.17 62.87
CA GLU A 572 -46.72 49.91 64.17
C GLU A 572 -46.11 50.78 65.28
N LEU A 573 -44.78 50.90 65.35
CA LEU A 573 -44.11 51.78 66.31
C LEU A 573 -44.43 53.25 66.07
N GLN A 574 -44.46 53.71 64.80
CA GLN A 574 -44.83 55.08 64.44
C GLN A 574 -46.29 55.36 64.80
N GLN A 575 -47.23 54.49 64.43
CA GLN A 575 -48.64 54.59 64.81
C GLN A 575 -48.80 54.62 66.34
N MET A 576 -48.07 53.78 67.08
CA MET A 576 -48.05 53.82 68.55
C MET A 576 -47.41 55.10 69.11
N THR A 577 -46.42 55.69 68.45
CA THR A 577 -45.86 57.00 68.80
C THR A 577 -46.85 58.13 68.51
N GLU A 578 -47.51 58.14 67.36
CA GLU A 578 -48.55 59.11 67.01
C GLU A 578 -49.78 58.99 67.94
N MET A 579 -50.15 57.78 68.35
CA MET A 579 -51.20 57.54 69.36
C MET A 579 -50.75 57.97 70.77
N TYR A 580 -49.47 57.84 71.11
CA TYR A 580 -48.92 58.37 72.36
C TYR A 580 -48.85 59.90 72.34
N GLU A 581 -48.48 60.50 71.21
CA GLU A 581 -48.43 61.95 71.02
C GLU A 581 -49.84 62.56 71.03
N THR A 582 -50.82 61.99 70.35
CA THR A 582 -52.22 62.46 70.40
C THR A 582 -52.79 62.35 71.82
N CYS A 583 -52.62 61.21 72.50
CA CYS A 583 -52.98 61.04 73.92
C CYS A 583 -52.27 62.08 74.83
N SER A 584 -50.99 62.37 74.57
CA SER A 584 -50.24 63.42 75.28
C SER A 584 -50.82 64.81 75.03
N HIS A 585 -51.14 65.16 73.78
CA HIS A 585 -51.80 66.43 73.43
C HIS A 585 -53.19 66.54 74.07
N GLU A 586 -53.97 65.45 74.13
CA GLU A 586 -55.25 65.41 74.84
C GLU A 586 -55.07 65.62 76.35
N ILE A 587 -54.11 64.95 76.98
CA ILE A 587 -53.76 65.15 78.40
C ILE A 587 -53.35 66.60 78.66
N HIS A 588 -52.55 67.21 77.79
CA HIS A 588 -52.16 68.61 77.89
C HIS A 588 -53.34 69.57 77.70
N ALA A 589 -54.24 69.30 76.73
CA ALA A 589 -55.47 70.09 76.54
C ALA A 589 -56.45 69.93 77.72
N HIS A 590 -56.53 68.74 78.33
CA HIS A 590 -57.30 68.51 79.55
C HIS A 590 -56.70 69.22 80.77
N ARG A 591 -55.36 69.31 80.88
CA ARG A 591 -54.69 70.12 81.91
C ARG A 591 -54.95 71.61 81.72
N SER A 592 -54.81 72.15 80.50
CA SER A 592 -55.15 73.54 80.19
C SER A 592 -56.57 73.88 80.64
N ARG A 593 -57.55 73.06 80.25
CA ARG A 593 -58.95 73.22 80.70
C ARG A 593 -59.13 73.09 82.21
N GLN A 594 -58.35 72.25 82.90
CA GLN A 594 -58.38 72.15 84.36
C GLN A 594 -57.76 73.37 85.04
N GLU A 595 -56.72 73.96 84.46
CA GLU A 595 -56.09 75.20 84.92
C GLU A 595 -56.99 76.42 84.66
N GLU A 596 -57.63 76.49 83.50
CA GLU A 596 -58.68 77.47 83.16
C GLU A 596 -59.88 77.37 84.11
N LEU A 597 -60.36 76.15 84.39
CA LEU A 597 -61.44 75.93 85.36
C LEU A 597 -61.01 76.22 86.81
N ALA A 598 -59.75 75.97 87.17
CA ALA A 598 -59.22 76.32 88.49
C ALA A 598 -59.16 77.84 88.67
N GLN A 599 -58.65 78.58 87.68
CA GLN A 599 -58.66 80.05 87.66
C GLN A 599 -60.08 80.59 87.77
N HIS A 600 -61.03 80.08 86.98
CA HIS A 600 -62.45 80.49 87.07
C HIS A 600 -63.09 80.15 88.43
N VAL A 601 -62.64 79.09 89.12
CA VAL A 601 -63.07 78.77 90.48
C VAL A 601 -62.42 79.70 91.51
N GLU A 602 -61.15 80.07 91.34
CA GLU A 602 -60.47 81.08 92.15
C GLU A 602 -61.14 82.45 92.01
N ASP A 603 -61.43 82.90 90.78
CA ASP A 603 -62.19 84.13 90.48
C ASP A 603 -63.56 84.13 91.17
N LEU A 604 -64.33 83.03 91.05
CA LEU A 604 -65.62 82.89 91.74
C LEU A 604 -65.49 82.87 93.26
N VAL A 605 -64.43 82.27 93.80
CA VAL A 605 -64.17 82.25 95.24
C VAL A 605 -63.78 83.64 95.74
N GLU A 606 -63.02 84.42 94.97
CA GLU A 606 -62.76 85.82 95.28
C GLU A 606 -64.03 86.68 95.16
N GLU A 607 -64.88 86.47 94.14
CA GLU A 607 -66.16 87.18 93.99
C GLU A 607 -67.12 86.87 95.15
N VAL A 608 -67.25 85.60 95.54
CA VAL A 608 -68.02 85.20 96.73
C VAL A 608 -67.42 85.76 98.03
N GLN A 609 -66.10 85.94 98.12
CA GLN A 609 -65.47 86.64 99.26
C GLN A 609 -65.73 88.16 99.23
N ARG A 610 -65.78 88.78 98.05
CA ARG A 610 -66.17 90.19 97.87
C ARG A 610 -67.63 90.39 98.27
N GLU A 611 -68.55 89.52 97.83
CA GLU A 611 -69.95 89.55 98.27
C GLU A 611 -70.09 89.32 99.78
N ARG A 612 -69.42 88.32 100.36
CA ARG A 612 -69.46 88.06 101.81
C ARG A 612 -68.96 89.25 102.62
N THR A 613 -67.81 89.82 102.27
CA THR A 613 -67.29 91.00 102.98
C THR A 613 -68.08 92.29 102.72
N ALA A 614 -68.84 92.37 101.63
CA ALA A 614 -69.84 93.43 101.44
C ALA A 614 -71.08 93.20 102.32
N ARG A 615 -71.55 91.95 102.42
CA ARG A 615 -72.68 91.55 103.26
C ARG A 615 -72.38 91.71 104.75
N GLU A 616 -71.21 91.28 105.23
CA GLU A 616 -70.77 91.43 106.62
C GLU A 616 -70.72 92.91 107.06
N ARG A 617 -70.33 93.81 106.14
CA ARG A 617 -70.40 95.27 106.38
C ARG A 617 -71.85 95.75 106.48
N ALA A 618 -72.71 95.34 105.55
CA ALA A 618 -74.13 95.71 105.56
C ALA A 618 -74.88 95.17 106.79
N GLU A 619 -74.56 93.97 107.26
CA GLU A 619 -75.10 93.40 108.50
C GLU A 619 -74.60 94.17 109.73
N ALA A 620 -73.32 94.56 109.78
CA ALA A 620 -72.78 95.41 110.85
C ALA A 620 -73.38 96.84 110.86
N ASP A 621 -73.64 97.44 109.69
CA ASP A 621 -74.31 98.73 109.57
C ASP A 621 -75.78 98.66 110.04
N MET A 622 -76.46 97.53 109.78
CA MET A 622 -77.82 97.27 110.27
C MET A 622 -77.84 97.06 111.80
N ASP A 623 -76.93 96.26 112.37
CA ASP A 623 -76.78 96.09 113.82
C ASP A 623 -76.55 97.44 114.53
N ALA A 624 -75.75 98.33 113.93
CA ALA A 624 -75.53 99.68 114.47
C ALA A 624 -76.82 100.52 114.48
N ALA A 625 -77.61 100.46 113.41
CA ALA A 625 -78.89 101.16 113.31
C ALA A 625 -79.96 100.61 114.28
N GLU A 626 -80.03 99.28 114.46
CA GLU A 626 -80.93 98.67 115.45
C GLU A 626 -80.59 99.10 116.88
N ASN A 627 -79.29 99.12 117.24
CA ASN A 627 -78.83 99.58 118.55
C ASN A 627 -79.19 101.06 118.83
N GLU A 628 -79.09 101.94 117.82
CA GLU A 628 -79.49 103.35 117.98
C GLU A 628 -81.01 103.53 118.11
N HIS A 629 -81.80 102.78 117.33
CA HIS A 629 -83.26 102.74 117.45
C HIS A 629 -83.70 102.22 118.84
N ASP A 630 -83.10 101.14 119.32
CA ASP A 630 -83.43 100.55 120.62
C ASP A 630 -82.95 101.44 121.80
N ALA A 631 -81.92 102.26 121.59
CA ALA A 631 -81.54 103.33 122.51
C ALA A 631 -82.58 104.48 122.54
N ALA A 632 -83.15 104.86 121.38
CA ALA A 632 -84.24 105.84 121.31
C ALA A 632 -85.53 105.33 121.98
N LEU A 633 -85.89 104.06 121.77
CA LEU A 633 -87.09 103.44 122.35
C LEU A 633 -87.01 103.36 123.89
N ARG A 634 -85.80 103.23 124.46
CA ARG A 634 -85.52 103.37 125.90
C ARG A 634 -85.54 104.82 126.43
N ARG A 635 -85.59 105.85 125.57
CA ARG A 635 -85.85 107.24 125.97
C ARG A 635 -87.35 107.50 126.01
N GLU A 636 -88.08 107.09 124.97
CA GLU A 636 -89.53 107.26 124.85
C GLU A 636 -90.30 106.61 126.02
N LYS A 637 -89.96 105.36 126.40
CA LYS A 637 -90.62 104.66 127.53
C LYS A 637 -90.57 105.44 128.86
N ARG A 638 -89.44 106.10 129.16
CA ARG A 638 -89.29 106.95 130.37
C ARG A 638 -90.13 108.24 130.31
N VAL A 639 -90.45 108.73 129.11
CA VAL A 639 -91.37 109.86 128.90
C VAL A 639 -92.83 109.39 128.99
N PHE A 640 -93.11 108.14 128.60
CA PHE A 640 -94.44 107.53 128.68
C PHE A 640 -94.86 107.25 130.14
N GLU A 641 -94.01 106.58 130.92
CA GLU A 641 -94.24 106.29 132.35
C GLU A 641 -94.54 107.57 133.16
N ALA A 642 -93.83 108.67 132.87
CA ALA A 642 -94.08 109.97 133.48
C ALA A 642 -95.50 110.52 133.16
N LYS A 643 -95.99 110.32 131.94
CA LYS A 643 -97.34 110.74 131.51
C LYS A 643 -98.44 109.86 132.09
N GLU A 644 -98.21 108.55 132.23
CA GLU A 644 -99.18 107.64 132.88
C GLU A 644 -99.42 108.02 134.34
N SER A 645 -98.38 108.45 135.07
CA SER A 645 -98.53 108.91 136.46
C SER A 645 -99.49 110.11 136.60
N ALA A 646 -99.46 111.04 135.65
CA ALA A 646 -100.36 112.19 135.61
C ALA A 646 -101.79 111.78 135.18
N LEU A 647 -101.92 110.85 134.23
CA LEU A 647 -103.21 110.34 133.76
C LEU A 647 -103.97 109.60 134.88
N HIS A 648 -103.27 108.83 135.72
CA HIS A 648 -103.88 108.10 136.82
C HIS A 648 -104.51 109.02 137.88
N SER A 649 -103.94 110.22 138.10
CA SER A 649 -104.52 111.23 138.97
C SER A 649 -105.82 111.80 138.40
N ALA A 650 -105.90 112.05 137.09
CA ALA A 650 -107.09 112.60 136.45
C ALA A 650 -108.27 111.60 136.42
N LEU A 651 -107.99 110.30 136.34
CA LEU A 651 -109.02 109.25 136.34
C LEU A 651 -109.74 109.13 137.69
N ALA A 652 -109.09 109.49 138.81
CA ALA A 652 -109.71 109.49 140.13
C ALA A 652 -110.80 110.58 140.28
N ASP A 653 -110.68 111.70 139.57
CA ASP A 653 -111.72 112.73 139.51
C ASP A 653 -112.87 112.35 138.55
N LEU A 654 -112.55 111.70 137.42
CA LEU A 654 -113.55 111.22 136.45
C LEU A 654 -114.52 110.19 137.06
N ALA A 655 -114.03 109.30 137.94
CA ALA A 655 -114.85 108.29 138.59
C ALA A 655 -116.02 108.89 139.42
N ARG A 656 -115.85 110.12 139.96
CA ARG A 656 -116.91 110.82 140.69
C ARG A 656 -118.03 111.34 139.77
N THR A 657 -117.73 111.67 138.51
CA THR A 657 -118.74 112.19 137.56
C THR A 657 -119.50 111.06 136.86
N GLN A 658 -118.86 109.91 136.62
CA GLN A 658 -119.49 108.76 135.95
C GLN A 658 -120.65 108.13 136.75
N SER A 659 -120.63 108.25 138.08
CA SER A 659 -121.73 107.83 138.97
C SER A 659 -123.07 108.52 138.65
N LEU A 660 -123.06 109.72 138.03
CA LEU A 660 -124.26 110.43 137.59
C LEU A 660 -124.69 110.08 136.15
N LEU A 661 -123.83 109.44 135.36
CA LEU A 661 -124.12 109.05 133.98
C LEU A 661 -124.82 107.69 133.89
N ALA A 662 -124.43 106.74 134.74
CA ALA A 662 -124.99 105.39 134.78
C ALA A 662 -126.53 105.35 134.99
N GLN A 663 -127.12 106.41 135.56
CA GLN A 663 -128.57 106.56 135.72
C GLN A 663 -129.30 107.01 134.43
N ARG A 664 -128.61 107.09 133.28
CA ARG A 664 -129.20 107.47 131.97
C ARG A 664 -128.96 106.48 130.84
N GLU A 665 -128.03 105.54 131.01
CA GLU A 665 -127.70 104.56 129.96
C GLU A 665 -128.66 103.35 129.95
N ALA A 666 -129.29 103.06 131.10
CA ALA A 666 -130.27 101.98 131.25
C ALA A 666 -131.51 102.12 130.31
N ASP A 667 -131.92 103.35 129.99
CA ASP A 667 -133.09 103.61 129.13
C ASP A 667 -132.84 103.28 127.64
N LEU A 668 -131.57 103.21 127.21
CA LEU A 668 -131.21 103.02 125.79
C LEU A 668 -131.18 101.54 125.37
N GLN A 669 -131.10 100.63 126.35
CA GLN A 669 -130.84 99.20 126.13
C GLN A 669 -132.04 98.41 125.57
N ALA A 670 -133.20 99.04 125.41
CA ALA A 670 -134.45 98.39 124.98
C ALA A 670 -134.61 98.20 123.44
N VAL A 671 -133.82 98.90 122.61
CA VAL A 671 -134.16 99.09 121.18
C VAL A 671 -133.37 98.22 120.19
N GLN A 672 -132.15 97.79 120.52
CA GLN A 672 -131.26 97.14 119.53
C GLN A 672 -131.48 95.62 119.33
N ASN A 673 -132.22 94.94 120.20
CA ASN A 673 -132.41 93.48 120.17
C ASN A 673 -133.30 92.94 119.01
N ALA A 674 -133.67 93.78 118.04
CA ALA A 674 -134.78 93.48 117.10
C ALA A 674 -134.37 93.12 115.65
N LEU A 675 -133.09 93.21 115.26
CA LEU A 675 -132.71 93.23 113.82
C LEU A 675 -131.69 92.18 113.34
N GLN A 676 -131.15 91.30 114.19
CA GLN A 676 -130.19 90.25 113.78
C GLN A 676 -130.77 88.83 113.75
N THR A 677 -132.10 88.71 113.81
CA THR A 677 -132.84 87.44 113.89
C THR A 677 -133.27 86.86 112.53
N LEU A 678 -132.76 87.36 111.40
CA LEU A 678 -133.36 87.13 110.07
C LEU A 678 -132.50 86.48 108.98
N GLU A 679 -131.21 86.19 109.20
CA GLU A 679 -130.35 85.52 108.19
C GLU A 679 -129.86 84.12 108.62
N ALA A 680 -130.46 83.55 109.66
CA ALA A 680 -130.12 82.22 110.16
C ALA A 680 -130.78 81.04 109.40
N GLU A 681 -131.69 81.30 108.44
CA GLU A 681 -132.55 80.28 107.83
C GLU A 681 -132.61 80.33 106.29
N SER A 682 -131.63 79.72 105.58
CA SER A 682 -131.86 78.91 104.36
C SER A 682 -130.53 78.59 103.62
N LYS A 683 -130.19 77.34 103.26
CA LYS A 683 -130.82 76.02 103.50
C LYS A 683 -129.77 74.92 103.38
N ARG A 684 -129.95 73.84 104.14
CA ARG A 684 -129.24 72.55 104.02
C ARG A 684 -130.27 71.43 104.07
N LEU A 685 -130.37 70.60 103.03
CA LEU A 685 -131.06 69.29 102.93
C LEU A 685 -130.99 68.85 101.44
N GLY A 686 -131.08 67.57 101.07
CA GLY A 686 -131.28 66.36 101.88
C GLY A 686 -130.97 65.07 101.10
N GLU A 687 -131.21 63.92 101.74
CA GLU A 687 -130.86 62.57 101.25
C GLU A 687 -132.02 61.90 100.50
N THR A 688 -131.77 60.80 99.76
CA THR A 688 -132.44 59.47 99.92
C THR A 688 -132.27 58.50 98.71
N HIS A 689 -132.59 57.22 99.00
CA HIS A 689 -133.01 56.12 98.14
C HIS A 689 -131.99 55.12 97.54
N THR A 690 -132.39 53.84 97.63
CA THR A 690 -131.60 52.64 97.38
C THR A 690 -132.38 51.64 96.52
N THR A 691 -131.94 51.42 95.27
CA THR A 691 -132.38 50.25 94.46
C THR A 691 -131.37 49.92 93.35
N ALA A 692 -130.84 50.93 92.65
CA ALA A 692 -129.92 50.75 91.51
C ALA A 692 -128.54 50.14 91.86
N ARG A 693 -128.16 50.07 93.14
CA ARG A 693 -126.82 49.61 93.57
C ARG A 693 -126.62 48.10 93.42
N PHE A 694 -127.68 47.30 93.47
CA PHE A 694 -127.58 45.83 93.47
C PHE A 694 -127.47 45.24 92.04
N SER A 695 -128.10 45.87 91.04
CA SER A 695 -127.97 45.47 89.63
C SER A 695 -126.57 45.77 89.10
N LEU A 696 -126.07 46.99 89.33
CA LEU A 696 -124.71 47.39 88.97
C LEU A 696 -123.65 46.50 89.63
N GLN A 697 -123.87 46.03 90.86
CA GLN A 697 -122.95 45.12 91.53
C GLN A 697 -122.93 43.73 90.88
N LEU A 698 -124.09 43.21 90.42
CA LEU A 698 -124.14 41.95 89.68
C LEU A 698 -123.44 42.03 88.31
N GLU A 699 -123.58 43.16 87.60
CA GLU A 699 -122.84 43.41 86.35
C GLU A 699 -121.35 43.58 86.61
N THR A 700 -120.96 44.30 87.68
CA THR A 700 -119.56 44.44 88.11
C THR A 700 -118.93 43.08 88.39
N ASP A 701 -119.63 42.21 89.12
CA ASP A 701 -119.13 40.87 89.46
C ASP A 701 -119.18 39.89 88.26
N ARG A 702 -119.99 40.15 87.24
CA ARG A 702 -119.89 39.46 85.95
C ARG A 702 -118.64 39.90 85.20
N LEU A 703 -118.47 41.22 85.03
CA LEU A 703 -117.31 41.81 84.34
C LEU A 703 -115.99 41.40 84.99
N LYS A 704 -115.90 41.32 86.33
CA LYS A 704 -114.72 40.77 87.02
C LYS A 704 -114.38 39.36 86.55
N ARG A 705 -115.34 38.43 86.52
CA ARG A 705 -115.10 37.03 86.11
C ARG A 705 -114.76 36.90 84.63
N ASP A 706 -115.29 37.78 83.79
CA ASP A 706 -114.97 37.82 82.37
C ASP A 706 -113.58 38.47 82.13
N LEU A 707 -113.16 39.40 82.99
CA LEU A 707 -111.81 40.00 83.01
C LEU A 707 -110.77 38.99 83.55
N GLU A 708 -111.04 38.32 84.67
CA GLU A 708 -110.23 37.22 85.23
C GLU A 708 -109.97 36.14 84.17
N ARG A 709 -110.98 35.76 83.38
CA ARG A 709 -110.83 34.80 82.26
C ARG A 709 -109.89 35.32 81.18
N LEU A 710 -110.03 36.58 80.77
CA LEU A 710 -109.17 37.20 79.76
C LEU A 710 -107.72 37.36 80.26
N GLU A 711 -107.51 37.61 81.55
CA GLU A 711 -106.18 37.59 82.18
C GLU A 711 -105.58 36.18 82.20
N ASP A 712 -106.38 35.16 82.50
CA ASP A 712 -105.97 33.75 82.50
C ASP A 712 -105.63 33.26 81.07
N GLU A 713 -106.42 33.64 80.08
CA GLU A 713 -106.17 33.38 78.65
C GLU A 713 -104.94 34.15 78.14
N LEU A 714 -104.75 35.40 78.55
CA LEU A 714 -103.58 36.21 78.19
C LEU A 714 -102.29 35.70 78.88
N ALA A 715 -102.39 35.19 80.11
CA ALA A 715 -101.28 34.51 80.79
C ALA A 715 -100.88 33.20 80.08
N ARG A 716 -101.87 32.41 79.63
CA ARG A 716 -101.62 31.22 78.80
C ARG A 716 -101.03 31.58 77.44
N ALA A 717 -101.54 32.62 76.77
CA ALA A 717 -101.01 33.08 75.49
C ALA A 717 -99.57 33.60 75.59
N ARG A 718 -99.22 34.31 76.67
CA ARG A 718 -97.84 34.72 76.97
C ARG A 718 -96.94 33.51 77.23
N LYS A 719 -97.37 32.57 78.08
CA LYS A 719 -96.60 31.35 78.32
C LYS A 719 -96.41 30.53 77.03
N GLU A 720 -97.44 30.42 76.20
CA GLU A 720 -97.35 29.78 74.89
C GLU A 720 -96.41 30.51 73.92
N LEU A 721 -96.26 31.83 74.05
CA LEU A 721 -95.29 32.60 73.28
C LEU A 721 -93.87 32.30 73.79
N ASP A 722 -93.62 32.37 75.10
CA ASP A 722 -92.33 31.99 75.70
C ASP A 722 -91.95 30.53 75.38
N ASP A 723 -92.93 29.61 75.43
CA ASP A 723 -92.79 28.20 75.03
C ASP A 723 -92.59 28.01 73.51
N LYS A 724 -92.85 29.02 72.67
CA LYS A 724 -92.55 29.00 71.22
C LYS A 724 -91.19 29.64 70.95
N ASP A 725 -90.88 30.74 71.64
CA ASP A 725 -89.63 31.51 71.59
C ASP A 725 -88.43 30.71 72.09
N THR A 726 -88.58 30.00 73.22
CA THR A 726 -87.58 29.04 73.71
C THR A 726 -87.29 27.96 72.68
N LYS A 727 -88.34 27.33 72.13
CA LYS A 727 -88.24 26.34 71.04
C LYS A 727 -87.74 26.95 69.73
N HIS A 728 -87.79 28.27 69.54
CA HIS A 728 -87.19 28.95 68.39
C HIS A 728 -85.67 29.03 68.58
N ARG A 729 -85.23 29.53 69.75
CA ARG A 729 -83.81 29.63 70.12
C ARG A 729 -83.12 28.27 70.23
N GLU A 730 -83.83 27.23 70.69
CA GLU A 730 -83.36 25.84 70.67
C GLU A 730 -83.14 25.31 69.24
N ARG A 731 -84.01 25.70 68.29
CA ARG A 731 -83.86 25.34 66.87
C ARG A 731 -82.75 26.12 66.21
N GLU A 732 -82.64 27.43 66.44
CA GLU A 732 -81.54 28.27 65.95
C GLU A 732 -80.19 27.73 66.47
N GLY A 733 -80.06 27.54 67.78
CA GLY A 733 -78.87 26.93 68.38
C GLY A 733 -78.64 25.47 67.99
N ALA A 734 -79.59 24.77 67.38
CA ALA A 734 -79.37 23.46 66.73
C ALA A 734 -78.91 23.61 65.27
N VAL A 735 -79.47 24.58 64.54
CA VAL A 735 -79.07 24.95 63.17
C VAL A 735 -77.64 25.50 63.14
N ASP A 736 -77.26 26.36 64.10
CA ASP A 736 -75.90 26.87 64.22
C ASP A 736 -74.88 25.76 64.52
N ARG A 737 -75.25 24.79 65.38
CA ARG A 737 -74.43 23.58 65.61
C ARG A 737 -74.30 22.74 64.35
N LEU A 738 -75.39 22.51 63.61
CA LEU A 738 -75.34 21.79 62.33
C LEU A 738 -74.52 22.55 61.26
N TYR A 739 -74.53 23.88 61.25
CA TYR A 739 -73.65 24.67 60.37
C TYR A 739 -72.18 24.60 60.78
N ALA A 740 -71.87 24.62 62.08
CA ALA A 740 -70.52 24.40 62.59
C ALA A 740 -70.01 22.99 62.27
N GLU A 741 -70.81 21.95 62.58
CA GLU A 741 -70.51 20.55 62.27
C GLU A 741 -70.33 20.33 60.76
N ASN A 742 -71.17 20.93 59.90
CA ASN A 742 -71.03 20.87 58.46
C ASN A 742 -69.76 21.59 57.96
N ARG A 743 -69.40 22.74 58.55
CA ARG A 743 -68.16 23.46 58.25
C ARG A 743 -66.92 22.65 58.66
N ASP A 744 -66.95 22.02 59.82
CA ASP A 744 -65.87 21.18 60.32
C ASP A 744 -65.74 19.88 59.53
N LEU A 745 -66.85 19.25 59.14
CA LEU A 745 -66.86 18.09 58.25
C LEU A 745 -66.36 18.44 56.84
N ALA A 746 -66.73 19.61 56.29
CA ALA A 746 -66.20 20.10 55.02
C ALA A 746 -64.68 20.38 55.11
N SER A 747 -64.22 20.96 56.23
CA SER A 747 -62.80 21.18 56.52
C SER A 747 -62.02 19.86 56.63
N GLN A 748 -62.57 18.87 57.35
CA GLN A 748 -62.00 17.53 57.46
C GLN A 748 -61.98 16.79 56.11
N LEU A 749 -63.02 16.94 55.28
CA LEU A 749 -63.09 16.35 53.94
C LEU A 749 -62.08 17.00 52.98
N ALA A 750 -61.89 18.32 53.06
CA ALA A 750 -60.85 19.03 52.31
C ALA A 750 -59.45 18.58 52.76
N ALA A 751 -59.21 18.50 54.07
CA ALA A 751 -57.94 18.03 54.64
C ALA A 751 -57.64 16.57 54.27
N GLN A 752 -58.64 15.67 54.28
CA GLN A 752 -58.47 14.29 53.81
C GLN A 752 -58.26 14.22 52.30
N THR A 753 -58.94 15.05 51.50
CA THR A 753 -58.71 15.12 50.05
C THR A 753 -57.28 15.54 49.76
N GLN A 754 -56.79 16.61 50.38
CA GLN A 754 -55.41 17.07 50.22
C GLN A 754 -54.41 16.02 50.75
N ALA A 755 -54.67 15.40 51.90
CA ALA A 755 -53.81 14.32 52.41
C ALA A 755 -53.74 13.11 51.46
N ARG A 756 -54.83 12.79 50.74
CA ARG A 756 -54.84 11.73 49.72
C ARG A 756 -54.13 12.13 48.43
N LEU A 757 -54.22 13.40 48.00
CA LEU A 757 -53.42 13.93 46.88
C LEU A 757 -51.92 13.88 47.21
N ASN A 758 -51.52 14.46 48.35
CA ASN A 758 -50.14 14.45 48.84
C ASN A 758 -49.60 13.02 49.09
N LEU A 759 -50.47 12.02 49.27
CA LEU A 759 -50.09 10.60 49.36
C LEU A 759 -50.02 9.93 47.98
N SER A 760 -50.84 10.34 47.01
CA SER A 760 -50.70 9.92 45.60
C SER A 760 -49.40 10.44 45.04
N GLU A 761 -49.14 11.75 45.09
CA GLU A 761 -47.91 12.39 44.62
C GLU A 761 -46.64 11.71 45.17
N LYS A 762 -46.66 11.31 46.46
CA LYS A 762 -45.58 10.54 47.08
C LYS A 762 -45.50 9.09 46.61
N LEU A 763 -46.63 8.42 46.37
CA LEU A 763 -46.66 7.08 45.79
C LEU A 763 -46.16 7.11 44.35
N ASP A 764 -46.64 8.05 43.54
CA ASP A 764 -46.28 8.25 42.14
C ASP A 764 -44.79 8.62 42.00
N GLY A 765 -44.27 9.48 42.89
CA GLY A 765 -42.83 9.76 42.99
C GLY A 765 -41.98 8.56 43.42
N VAL A 766 -42.47 7.73 44.36
CA VAL A 766 -41.80 6.48 44.74
C VAL A 766 -41.84 5.44 43.61
N VAL A 767 -42.93 5.35 42.85
CA VAL A 767 -43.05 4.48 41.68
C VAL A 767 -42.14 4.95 40.54
N ALA A 768 -42.04 6.25 40.31
CA ALA A 768 -41.09 6.82 39.34
C ALA A 768 -39.63 6.55 39.75
N SER A 769 -39.28 6.75 41.02
CA SER A 769 -37.95 6.45 41.58
C SER A 769 -37.61 4.96 41.49
N LEU A 770 -38.55 4.07 41.84
CA LEU A 770 -38.39 2.61 41.69
C LEU A 770 -38.14 2.24 40.22
N LYS A 771 -38.90 2.81 39.29
CA LYS A 771 -38.75 2.58 37.85
C LYS A 771 -37.40 3.08 37.31
N SER A 772 -36.85 4.18 37.84
CA SER A 772 -35.47 4.60 37.55
C SER A 772 -34.46 3.55 38.04
N ALA A 773 -34.56 3.16 39.31
CA ALA A 773 -33.68 2.15 39.89
C ALA A 773 -33.76 0.78 39.18
N GLU A 774 -34.93 0.38 38.67
CA GLU A 774 -35.11 -0.82 37.84
C GLU A 774 -34.42 -0.68 36.47
N ASN A 775 -34.54 0.48 35.80
CA ASN A 775 -33.85 0.78 34.55
C ASN A 775 -32.33 0.82 34.74
N GLU A 776 -31.85 1.44 35.82
CA GLU A 776 -30.44 1.47 36.21
C GLU A 776 -29.92 0.06 36.50
N ALA A 777 -30.66 -0.75 37.27
CA ALA A 777 -30.30 -2.15 37.53
C ALA A 777 -30.30 -3.01 36.25
N ALA A 778 -31.17 -2.73 35.28
CA ALA A 778 -31.14 -3.35 33.96
C ALA A 778 -29.89 -2.91 33.15
N SER A 779 -29.54 -1.62 33.19
CA SER A 779 -28.32 -1.07 32.57
C SER A 779 -27.06 -1.69 33.17
N TYR A 780 -26.97 -1.81 34.51
CA TYR A 780 -25.85 -2.48 35.16
C TYR A 780 -25.77 -3.97 34.82
N LYS A 781 -26.90 -4.70 34.72
CA LYS A 781 -26.90 -6.10 34.24
C LYS A 781 -26.42 -6.22 32.79
N ALA A 782 -26.83 -5.32 31.90
CA ALA A 782 -26.34 -5.29 30.53
C ALA A 782 -24.83 -5.01 30.44
N LYS A 783 -24.33 -4.06 31.25
CA LYS A 783 -22.89 -3.77 31.36
C LYS A 783 -22.10 -4.97 31.91
N VAL A 784 -22.61 -5.67 32.93
CA VAL A 784 -22.00 -6.90 33.45
C VAL A 784 -21.95 -7.99 32.39
N MET A 785 -23.03 -8.21 31.63
CA MET A 785 -23.05 -9.20 30.54
C MET A 785 -22.07 -8.86 29.41
N ASP A 786 -21.87 -7.59 29.07
CA ASP A 786 -20.86 -7.18 28.09
C ASP A 786 -19.43 -7.38 28.64
N LEU A 787 -19.18 -7.05 29.91
CA LEU A 787 -17.90 -7.31 30.57
C LEU A 787 -17.59 -8.82 30.68
N GLU A 788 -18.58 -9.66 30.97
CA GLU A 788 -18.45 -11.13 30.97
C GLU A 788 -18.16 -11.67 29.55
N GLN A 789 -18.80 -11.12 28.51
CA GLN A 789 -18.52 -11.49 27.12
C GLN A 789 -17.14 -11.04 26.64
N ARG A 790 -16.69 -9.83 27.02
CA ARG A 790 -15.32 -9.35 26.79
C ARG A 790 -14.31 -10.26 27.51
N LEU A 791 -14.45 -10.48 28.81
CA LEU A 791 -13.59 -11.38 29.58
C LEU A 791 -13.54 -12.80 28.99
N SER A 792 -14.68 -13.34 28.55
CA SER A 792 -14.75 -14.63 27.85
C SER A 792 -14.02 -14.62 26.49
N LYS A 793 -14.09 -13.52 25.75
CA LYS A 793 -13.35 -13.35 24.48
C LYS A 793 -11.85 -13.23 24.74
N ASP A 794 -11.46 -12.45 25.74
CA ASP A 794 -10.07 -12.18 26.07
C ASP A 794 -9.38 -13.41 26.67
N GLN A 795 -10.08 -14.20 27.50
CA GLN A 795 -9.62 -15.52 27.94
C GLN A 795 -9.40 -16.49 26.76
N ARG A 796 -10.28 -16.50 25.76
CA ARG A 796 -10.09 -17.29 24.53
C ARG A 796 -8.93 -16.75 23.69
N SER A 797 -8.75 -15.44 23.61
CA SER A 797 -7.62 -14.81 22.92
C SER A 797 -6.29 -15.15 23.60
N LEU A 798 -6.27 -15.13 24.94
CA LEU A 798 -5.11 -15.50 25.75
C LEU A 798 -4.77 -16.98 25.59
N LEU A 799 -5.75 -17.89 25.61
CA LEU A 799 -5.54 -19.33 25.38
C LEU A 799 -5.06 -19.63 23.95
N ASN A 800 -5.58 -18.92 22.95
CA ASN A 800 -5.11 -19.03 21.57
C ASN A 800 -3.66 -18.55 21.43
N ALA A 801 -3.32 -17.40 22.03
CA ALA A 801 -1.95 -16.88 22.04
C ALA A 801 -1.00 -17.82 22.82
N GLU A 802 -1.44 -18.38 23.95
CA GLU A 802 -0.66 -19.36 24.72
C GLU A 802 -0.44 -20.66 23.92
N SER A 803 -1.41 -21.12 23.13
CA SER A 803 -1.19 -22.21 22.16
C SER A 803 -0.16 -21.80 21.12
N GLN A 804 -0.35 -20.68 20.43
CA GLN A 804 0.59 -20.19 19.42
C GLN A 804 2.02 -20.05 19.96
N TYR A 805 2.20 -19.58 21.19
CA TYR A 805 3.52 -19.53 21.82
C TYR A 805 4.07 -20.92 22.17
N ARG A 806 3.25 -21.90 22.58
CA ARG A 806 3.67 -23.30 22.75
C ARG A 806 4.06 -23.94 21.40
N ASP A 807 3.31 -23.66 20.36
CA ASP A 807 3.53 -24.17 19.01
C ASP A 807 4.84 -23.59 18.43
N GLN A 808 5.01 -22.26 18.47
CA GLN A 808 6.26 -21.57 18.13
C GLN A 808 7.46 -22.04 18.97
N LEU A 809 7.28 -22.29 20.28
CA LEU A 809 8.33 -22.87 21.13
C LEU A 809 8.69 -24.29 20.68
N THR A 810 7.71 -25.08 20.24
CA THR A 810 7.92 -26.45 19.76
C THR A 810 8.63 -26.46 18.41
N GLU A 811 8.24 -25.58 17.49
CA GLU A 811 8.93 -25.36 16.20
C GLU A 811 10.36 -24.86 16.41
N ARG A 812 10.57 -23.80 17.22
CA ARG A 812 11.92 -23.28 17.54
C ARG A 812 12.80 -24.34 18.18
N ASN A 813 12.30 -25.10 19.15
CA ASN A 813 13.03 -26.21 19.77
C ASN A 813 13.35 -27.34 18.78
N THR A 814 12.49 -27.57 17.78
CA THR A 814 12.71 -28.57 16.73
C THR A 814 13.78 -28.10 15.75
N LEU A 815 13.67 -26.87 15.24
CA LEU A 815 14.67 -26.23 14.37
C LEU A 815 16.04 -26.17 15.03
N LEU A 816 16.12 -25.78 16.31
CA LEU A 816 17.37 -25.78 17.08
C LEU A 816 17.98 -27.18 17.20
N LEU A 817 17.17 -28.21 17.47
CA LEU A 817 17.64 -29.60 17.52
C LEU A 817 18.14 -30.07 16.14
N THR A 818 17.45 -29.71 15.06
CA THR A 818 17.86 -30.01 13.68
C THR A 818 19.16 -29.29 13.31
N ILE A 819 19.32 -28.01 13.62
CA ILE A 819 20.55 -27.24 13.40
C ILE A 819 21.72 -27.85 14.19
N TYR A 820 21.49 -28.25 15.45
CA TYR A 820 22.48 -28.93 16.27
C TYR A 820 22.89 -30.29 15.66
N GLN A 821 21.95 -31.07 15.14
CA GLN A 821 22.23 -32.33 14.43
C GLN A 821 23.00 -32.13 13.11
N TYR A 822 22.76 -31.04 12.37
CA TYR A 822 23.58 -30.70 11.21
C TYR A 822 24.98 -30.24 11.61
N LEU A 823 25.14 -29.49 12.71
CA LEU A 823 26.45 -29.17 13.29
C LEU A 823 27.21 -30.43 13.75
N ASP A 824 26.53 -31.42 14.33
CA ASP A 824 27.12 -32.74 14.65
C ASP A 824 27.75 -33.40 13.41
N LYS A 825 27.00 -33.45 12.31
CA LYS A 825 27.44 -34.03 11.03
C LYS A 825 28.61 -33.25 10.41
N ILE A 826 28.51 -31.92 10.33
CA ILE A 826 29.55 -31.05 9.74
C ILE A 826 30.87 -31.15 10.53
N LEU A 827 30.79 -31.27 11.85
CA LEU A 827 31.96 -31.43 12.72
C LEU A 827 32.48 -32.89 12.79
N GLY A 828 31.82 -33.83 12.11
CA GLY A 828 32.23 -35.24 12.05
C GLY A 828 32.13 -36.01 13.39
N VAL A 829 31.39 -35.47 14.36
CA VAL A 829 31.36 -35.96 15.76
C VAL A 829 30.71 -37.34 15.87
N ASP A 830 29.86 -37.71 14.90
CA ASP A 830 29.27 -39.05 14.71
C ASP A 830 30.29 -40.21 14.76
N LYS A 831 31.58 -39.95 14.49
CA LYS A 831 32.65 -40.97 14.52
C LYS A 831 33.37 -41.11 15.87
N THR A 832 33.00 -40.33 16.89
CA THR A 832 33.61 -40.43 18.23
C THR A 832 32.78 -41.31 19.18
N PRO A 833 33.34 -42.35 19.84
CA PRO A 833 32.58 -43.19 20.76
C PRO A 833 32.07 -42.40 21.97
N LYS A 834 30.75 -42.37 22.17
CA LYS A 834 30.06 -41.60 23.24
C LYS A 834 30.38 -42.15 24.64
N LYS A 835 31.54 -41.79 25.19
CA LYS A 835 31.98 -42.14 26.55
C LYS A 835 31.38 -41.20 27.60
N GLY A 836 30.28 -41.66 28.21
CA GLY A 836 29.94 -41.32 29.60
C GLY A 836 29.14 -40.02 29.82
N THR A 837 27.98 -40.19 30.46
CA THR A 837 27.25 -39.22 31.29
C THR A 837 26.79 -37.86 30.73
N GLN A 838 27.33 -37.36 29.61
CA GLN A 838 26.64 -36.29 28.86
C GLN A 838 25.53 -36.89 27.99
N ALA A 839 24.33 -36.98 28.56
CA ALA A 839 23.12 -37.12 27.78
C ALA A 839 22.93 -35.85 26.93
N GLU A 840 22.57 -36.01 25.65
CA GLU A 840 22.24 -34.90 24.75
C GLU A 840 21.05 -34.12 25.30
N THR A 841 21.34 -32.98 25.96
CA THR A 841 20.32 -32.08 26.49
C THR A 841 19.54 -31.50 25.32
N LYS A 842 18.34 -32.00 25.10
CA LYS A 842 17.44 -31.50 24.06
C LYS A 842 16.98 -30.09 24.43
N PRO A 843 16.74 -29.18 23.46
CA PRO A 843 16.36 -27.79 23.73
C PRO A 843 15.23 -27.63 24.76
N PHE A 844 14.23 -28.52 24.69
CA PHE A 844 13.06 -28.58 25.59
C PHE A 844 13.30 -29.23 26.96
N THR A 845 14.50 -29.72 27.29
CA THR A 845 14.82 -30.32 28.60
C THR A 845 15.74 -29.46 29.45
N ASN A 846 16.74 -28.81 28.84
CA ASN A 846 17.59 -27.83 29.51
C ASN A 846 18.24 -26.93 28.45
N PHE A 847 17.65 -25.76 28.22
CA PHE A 847 18.07 -24.87 27.15
C PHE A 847 19.48 -24.29 27.36
N SER A 848 19.91 -23.97 28.59
CA SER A 848 21.24 -23.38 28.80
C SER A 848 22.36 -24.36 28.47
N VAL A 849 22.26 -25.61 28.93
CA VAL A 849 23.24 -26.66 28.60
C VAL A 849 23.22 -27.01 27.12
N PHE A 850 22.05 -27.01 26.47
CA PHE A 850 21.94 -27.12 25.02
C PHE A 850 22.66 -25.95 24.30
N HIS A 851 22.44 -24.72 24.76
CA HIS A 851 23.01 -23.50 24.19
C HIS A 851 24.53 -23.44 24.35
N ASP A 852 25.08 -23.82 25.50
CA ASP A 852 26.54 -23.93 25.72
C ASP A 852 27.19 -24.97 24.81
N ASN A 853 26.53 -26.12 24.61
CA ASN A 853 26.96 -27.15 23.68
C ASN A 853 26.89 -26.67 22.21
N LEU A 854 25.82 -25.97 21.84
CA LEU A 854 25.65 -25.36 20.51
C LEU A 854 26.72 -24.29 20.24
N ILE A 855 27.00 -23.41 21.19
CA ILE A 855 28.09 -22.42 21.13
C ILE A 855 29.45 -23.09 20.98
N THR A 856 29.69 -24.18 21.70
CA THR A 856 30.96 -24.93 21.62
C THR A 856 31.16 -25.53 20.22
N ARG A 857 30.09 -26.04 19.61
CA ARG A 857 30.09 -26.52 18.21
C ARG A 857 30.28 -25.39 17.19
N LEU A 858 29.59 -24.26 17.38
CA LEU A 858 29.75 -23.07 16.51
C LEU A 858 31.16 -22.50 16.59
N LYS A 859 31.81 -22.51 17.76
CA LYS A 859 33.24 -22.14 17.91
C LYS A 859 34.16 -23.10 17.16
N ALA A 860 33.90 -24.41 17.22
CA ALA A 860 34.66 -25.39 16.45
C ALA A 860 34.48 -25.20 14.93
N LEU A 861 33.26 -24.94 14.46
CA LEU A 861 32.99 -24.63 13.06
C LEU A 861 33.68 -23.33 12.61
N SER A 862 33.64 -22.29 13.44
CA SER A 862 34.33 -21.02 13.19
C SER A 862 35.86 -21.20 13.11
N GLN A 863 36.46 -22.09 13.91
CA GLN A 863 37.88 -22.41 13.79
C GLN A 863 38.20 -23.15 12.49
N ILE A 864 37.35 -24.11 12.08
CA ILE A 864 37.49 -24.80 10.79
C ILE A 864 37.39 -23.81 9.62
N GLN A 865 36.47 -22.85 9.69
CA GLN A 865 36.36 -21.76 8.71
C GLN A 865 37.64 -20.91 8.68
N MET A 866 38.16 -20.47 9.83
CA MET A 866 39.40 -19.68 9.90
C MET A 866 40.62 -20.45 9.35
N ASP A 867 40.71 -21.75 9.64
CA ASP A 867 41.77 -22.61 9.11
C ASP A 867 41.62 -22.85 7.59
N PHE A 868 40.39 -22.93 7.08
CA PHE A 868 40.10 -23.01 5.64
C PHE A 868 40.48 -21.71 4.93
N ASP A 869 40.00 -20.56 5.41
CA ASP A 869 40.36 -19.23 4.93
C ASP A 869 41.88 -19.03 4.87
N LYS A 870 42.59 -19.47 5.91
CA LYS A 870 44.05 -19.40 5.99
C LYS A 870 44.70 -20.29 4.92
N ARG A 871 44.23 -21.53 4.73
CA ARG A 871 44.73 -22.43 3.67
C ARG A 871 44.45 -21.87 2.28
N CYS A 872 43.28 -21.30 2.03
CA CYS A 872 42.94 -20.63 0.78
C CYS A 872 43.92 -19.48 0.50
N LYS A 873 44.10 -18.55 1.44
CA LYS A 873 45.07 -17.44 1.31
C LYS A 873 46.51 -17.92 1.14
N GLU A 874 46.92 -19.00 1.81
CA GLU A 874 48.23 -19.62 1.61
C GLU A 874 48.39 -20.29 0.23
N VAL A 875 47.30 -20.76 -0.40
CA VAL A 875 47.31 -21.35 -1.75
C VAL A 875 47.25 -20.26 -2.83
N GLU A 876 46.39 -19.26 -2.65
CA GLU A 876 46.31 -18.05 -3.48
C GLU A 876 47.67 -17.36 -3.56
N ALA A 877 48.34 -17.14 -2.42
CA ALA A 877 49.69 -16.55 -2.38
C ALA A 877 50.70 -17.39 -3.20
N LYS A 878 50.72 -18.72 -3.01
CA LYS A 878 51.60 -19.63 -3.77
C LYS A 878 51.32 -19.62 -5.28
N PHE A 879 50.08 -19.37 -5.70
CA PHE A 879 49.75 -19.20 -7.13
C PHE A 879 50.07 -17.79 -7.65
N ALA A 880 49.85 -16.75 -6.85
CA ALA A 880 50.23 -15.37 -7.19
C ALA A 880 51.75 -15.22 -7.35
N ASP A 881 52.54 -15.84 -6.48
CA ASP A 881 54.00 -15.89 -6.58
C ASP A 881 54.46 -16.62 -7.86
N LYS A 882 53.89 -17.81 -8.15
CA LYS A 882 54.13 -18.52 -9.42
C LYS A 882 53.76 -17.70 -10.65
N LEU A 883 52.62 -17.00 -10.63
CA LEU A 883 52.19 -16.12 -11.72
C LEU A 883 53.15 -14.92 -11.88
N ASN A 884 53.62 -14.34 -10.78
CA ASN A 884 54.62 -13.27 -10.81
C ASN A 884 55.98 -13.75 -11.34
N ASP A 885 56.41 -14.96 -11.00
CA ASP A 885 57.66 -15.54 -11.53
C ASP A 885 57.53 -15.94 -13.01
N MET A 886 56.39 -16.47 -13.45
CA MET A 886 56.11 -16.67 -14.88
C MET A 886 56.08 -15.32 -15.63
N ARG A 887 55.49 -14.27 -15.06
CA ARG A 887 55.54 -12.91 -15.61
C ARG A 887 56.98 -12.42 -15.75
N LYS A 888 57.82 -12.54 -14.71
CA LYS A 888 59.26 -12.20 -14.77
C LYS A 888 60.01 -13.00 -15.84
N GLN A 889 59.70 -14.29 -15.99
CA GLN A 889 60.30 -15.14 -17.03
C GLN A 889 59.90 -14.69 -18.45
N LEU A 890 58.64 -14.35 -18.67
CA LEU A 890 58.16 -13.77 -19.93
C LEU A 890 58.81 -12.40 -20.19
N ASP A 891 58.86 -11.52 -19.20
CA ASP A 891 59.54 -10.21 -19.26
C ASP A 891 61.02 -10.36 -19.66
N ASN A 892 61.70 -11.37 -19.13
CA ASN A 892 63.09 -11.67 -19.45
C ASN A 892 63.26 -12.28 -20.85
N ARG A 893 62.29 -13.09 -21.33
CA ARG A 893 62.26 -13.60 -22.72
C ARG A 893 62.00 -12.46 -23.70
N TRP A 894 61.06 -11.56 -23.44
CA TRP A 894 60.84 -10.35 -24.24
C TRP A 894 62.12 -9.50 -24.32
N LYS A 895 62.76 -9.20 -23.18
CA LYS A 895 64.06 -8.47 -23.14
C LYS A 895 65.24 -9.24 -23.77
N GLN A 896 65.09 -10.52 -24.10
CA GLN A 896 66.02 -11.27 -24.94
C GLN A 896 65.64 -11.15 -26.42
N ILE A 897 64.35 -11.25 -26.76
CA ILE A 897 63.81 -11.01 -28.11
C ILE A 897 64.17 -9.60 -28.57
N ASP A 898 63.93 -8.54 -27.79
CA ASP A 898 64.32 -7.15 -28.10
C ASP A 898 65.83 -7.02 -28.44
N LYS A 899 66.68 -7.80 -27.76
CA LYS A 899 68.13 -7.84 -28.00
C LYS A 899 68.45 -8.60 -29.28
N PHE A 900 67.78 -9.72 -29.54
CA PHE A 900 67.91 -10.45 -30.79
C PHE A 900 67.42 -9.61 -31.97
N GLU A 901 66.26 -8.95 -31.88
CA GLU A 901 65.75 -8.04 -32.90
C GLU A 901 66.66 -6.84 -33.15
N SER A 902 67.20 -6.19 -32.10
CA SER A 902 68.17 -5.09 -32.30
C SER A 902 69.49 -5.58 -32.91
N SER A 903 69.94 -6.79 -32.58
CA SER A 903 71.10 -7.41 -33.26
C SER A 903 70.79 -7.78 -34.72
N LEU A 904 69.62 -8.36 -35.01
CA LEU A 904 69.17 -8.69 -36.37
C LEU A 904 68.98 -7.42 -37.21
N LYS A 905 68.48 -6.33 -36.61
CA LYS A 905 68.37 -5.02 -37.26
C LYS A 905 69.74 -4.44 -37.59
N THR A 906 70.70 -4.47 -36.67
CA THR A 906 72.07 -3.99 -36.96
C THR A 906 72.80 -4.90 -37.96
N PHE A 907 72.54 -6.22 -37.95
CA PHE A 907 72.98 -7.13 -39.02
C PHE A 907 72.30 -6.84 -40.37
N ALA A 908 71.03 -6.45 -40.40
CA ALA A 908 70.31 -6.05 -41.61
C ALA A 908 70.81 -4.71 -42.16
N GLU A 909 71.02 -3.72 -41.30
CA GLU A 909 71.58 -2.41 -41.65
C GLU A 909 73.02 -2.52 -42.16
N THR A 910 73.87 -3.33 -41.51
CA THR A 910 75.22 -3.61 -42.02
C THR A 910 75.18 -4.40 -43.34
N LYS A 911 74.32 -5.42 -43.48
CA LYS A 911 74.11 -6.15 -44.75
C LYS A 911 73.60 -5.23 -45.88
N ALA A 912 72.73 -4.28 -45.58
CA ALA A 912 72.28 -3.25 -46.53
C ALA A 912 73.43 -2.29 -46.89
N GLY A 913 74.25 -1.90 -45.91
CA GLY A 913 75.48 -1.12 -46.13
C GLY A 913 76.50 -1.86 -47.01
N TRP A 914 76.68 -3.17 -46.81
CA TRP A 914 77.49 -4.03 -47.67
C TRP A 914 76.90 -4.14 -49.08
N LYS A 915 75.59 -4.37 -49.23
CA LYS A 915 74.92 -4.34 -50.55
C LYS A 915 75.08 -3.00 -51.26
N LYS A 916 74.96 -1.87 -50.56
CA LYS A 916 75.15 -0.53 -51.15
C LYS A 916 76.60 -0.30 -51.57
N LYS A 917 77.58 -0.73 -50.76
CA LYS A 917 79.02 -0.70 -51.12
C LYS A 917 79.32 -1.62 -52.31
N LEU A 918 78.71 -2.81 -52.36
CA LEU A 918 78.86 -3.75 -53.46
C LEU A 918 78.29 -3.16 -54.75
N SER A 919 77.04 -2.70 -54.74
CA SER A 919 76.40 -2.04 -55.89
C SER A 919 77.16 -0.78 -56.34
N GLN A 920 77.72 0.00 -55.42
CA GLN A 920 78.62 1.11 -55.77
C GLN A 920 79.91 0.60 -56.43
N LYS A 921 80.52 -0.47 -55.93
CA LYS A 921 81.73 -1.07 -56.53
C LYS A 921 81.45 -1.79 -57.84
N GLU A 922 80.27 -2.36 -58.03
CA GLU A 922 79.77 -2.88 -59.30
C GLU A 922 79.57 -1.73 -60.28
N GLY A 923 78.98 -0.61 -59.87
CA GLY A 923 78.87 0.60 -60.70
C GLY A 923 80.22 1.22 -61.07
N GLU A 924 81.18 1.28 -60.14
CA GLU A 924 82.56 1.68 -60.43
C GLU A 924 83.27 0.69 -61.35
N LEU A 925 83.04 -0.62 -61.18
CA LEU A 925 83.63 -1.69 -61.98
C LEU A 925 83.01 -1.79 -63.38
N GLU A 926 81.73 -1.49 -63.54
CA GLU A 926 81.09 -1.32 -64.85
C GLU A 926 81.54 -0.02 -65.52
N ALA A 927 81.73 1.09 -64.79
CA ALA A 927 82.35 2.29 -65.36
C ALA A 927 83.80 2.03 -65.83
N ILE A 928 84.56 1.27 -65.05
CA ILE A 928 85.91 0.81 -65.44
C ILE A 928 85.83 -0.19 -66.61
N LYS A 929 84.88 -1.12 -66.65
CA LYS A 929 84.67 -2.02 -67.80
C LYS A 929 84.27 -1.27 -69.05
N VAL A 930 83.38 -0.28 -68.97
CA VAL A 930 82.97 0.56 -70.10
C VAL A 930 84.16 1.35 -70.61
N SER A 931 84.91 2.04 -69.74
CA SER A 931 86.15 2.73 -70.14
C SER A 931 87.20 1.77 -70.70
N ASN A 932 87.37 0.58 -70.11
CA ASN A 932 88.29 -0.43 -70.61
C ASN A 932 87.77 -1.10 -71.90
N ALA A 933 86.47 -1.13 -72.15
CA ALA A 933 85.85 -1.59 -73.39
C ALA A 933 85.93 -0.52 -74.49
N GLU A 934 85.87 0.77 -74.16
CA GLU A 934 86.20 1.87 -75.08
C GLU A 934 87.70 1.85 -75.42
N MET A 935 88.57 1.70 -74.42
CA MET A 935 90.02 1.51 -74.64
C MET A 935 90.32 0.24 -75.42
N THR A 936 89.59 -0.86 -75.18
CA THR A 936 89.73 -2.11 -75.94
C THR A 936 89.11 -2.00 -77.33
N ALA A 937 88.07 -1.19 -77.54
CA ALA A 937 87.55 -0.87 -78.88
C ALA A 937 88.56 -0.02 -79.67
N GLN A 938 89.19 0.96 -79.02
CA GLN A 938 90.29 1.74 -79.60
C GLN A 938 91.50 0.84 -79.93
N LEU A 939 91.93 -0.02 -79.00
CA LEU A 939 93.03 -0.97 -79.22
C LEU A 939 92.71 -2.06 -80.27
N SER A 940 91.50 -2.58 -80.32
CA SER A 940 91.08 -3.58 -81.33
C SER A 940 90.83 -2.97 -82.71
N SER A 941 90.45 -1.68 -82.78
CA SER A 941 90.52 -0.91 -84.03
C SER A 941 91.95 -0.77 -84.56
N MET A 942 92.96 -0.93 -83.69
CA MET A 942 94.38 -0.82 -84.03
C MET A 942 95.12 -2.18 -84.16
N LYS A 943 94.56 -3.32 -83.73
CA LYS A 943 95.25 -4.62 -83.80
C LYS A 943 94.35 -5.87 -83.88
N ARG A 944 94.52 -6.60 -85.00
CA ARG A 944 94.54 -8.08 -85.09
C ARG A 944 96.02 -8.53 -85.09
N PRO A 945 96.37 -9.84 -84.93
CA PRO A 945 95.51 -11.03 -84.89
C PRO A 945 95.73 -11.95 -83.67
N GLY A 946 94.94 -13.03 -83.60
CA GLY A 946 95.15 -14.18 -82.70
C GLY A 946 94.24 -14.23 -81.46
N GLY A 947 93.85 -15.41 -80.95
CA GLY A 947 94.24 -16.72 -81.49
C GLY A 947 93.77 -17.97 -80.75
N GLY A 948 92.64 -17.96 -80.03
CA GLY A 948 92.05 -19.17 -79.45
C GLY A 948 91.50 -18.98 -78.03
N ASP A 949 90.17 -18.95 -77.90
CA ASP A 949 89.43 -19.13 -76.63
C ASP A 949 87.95 -19.51 -76.87
N ALA A 950 87.65 -20.06 -78.06
CA ALA A 950 86.29 -20.18 -78.57
C ALA A 950 85.43 -21.28 -77.91
N MET A 951 85.93 -21.98 -76.88
CA MET A 951 85.18 -23.02 -76.15
C MET A 951 84.80 -22.57 -74.74
N GLU A 952 85.74 -22.05 -73.94
CA GLU A 952 85.42 -21.54 -72.60
C GLU A 952 84.43 -20.38 -72.67
N ILE A 953 84.64 -19.41 -73.58
CA ILE A 953 83.73 -18.27 -73.78
C ILE A 953 82.30 -18.73 -74.08
N ARG A 954 82.10 -19.80 -74.86
CA ARG A 954 80.76 -20.37 -75.10
C ARG A 954 80.19 -21.07 -73.87
N SER A 955 81.01 -21.80 -73.09
CA SER A 955 80.56 -22.43 -71.85
C SER A 955 80.19 -21.42 -70.75
N LEU A 956 80.84 -20.25 -70.74
CA LEU A 956 80.62 -19.17 -69.79
C LEU A 956 79.43 -18.31 -70.23
N ALA A 957 79.30 -18.00 -71.52
CA ALA A 957 78.11 -17.34 -72.07
C ALA A 957 76.84 -18.20 -71.87
N ALA A 958 76.92 -19.53 -72.06
CA ALA A 958 75.80 -20.43 -71.79
C ALA A 958 75.43 -20.47 -70.29
N ARG A 959 76.41 -20.43 -69.39
CA ARG A 959 76.17 -20.33 -67.94
C ARG A 959 75.60 -18.97 -67.53
N ALA A 960 76.07 -17.87 -68.11
CA ALA A 960 75.53 -16.53 -67.90
C ALA A 960 74.07 -16.46 -68.37
N ALA A 961 73.76 -16.89 -69.59
CA ALA A 961 72.39 -16.91 -70.11
C ALA A 961 71.44 -17.80 -69.29
N ASN A 962 71.91 -18.90 -68.69
CA ASN A 962 71.12 -19.70 -67.76
C ASN A 962 70.94 -19.03 -66.38
N ALA A 963 71.93 -18.28 -65.90
CA ALA A 963 71.81 -17.48 -64.69
C ALA A 963 70.84 -16.30 -64.89
N GLU A 964 70.90 -15.61 -66.04
CA GLU A 964 69.96 -14.56 -66.44
C GLU A 964 68.53 -15.08 -66.58
N ARG A 965 68.32 -16.25 -67.21
CA ARG A 965 66.99 -16.90 -67.25
C ARG A 965 66.48 -17.24 -65.86
N ARG A 966 67.32 -17.74 -64.95
CA ARG A 966 66.94 -18.02 -63.56
C ARG A 966 66.64 -16.74 -62.78
N LEU A 967 67.40 -15.66 -63.00
CA LEU A 967 67.15 -14.35 -62.42
C LEU A 967 65.83 -13.76 -62.90
N ASN A 968 65.57 -13.75 -64.21
CA ASN A 968 64.32 -13.27 -64.79
C ASN A 968 63.13 -14.10 -64.31
N ASN A 969 63.26 -15.44 -64.22
CA ASN A 969 62.19 -16.28 -63.68
C ASN A 969 61.91 -15.97 -62.20
N ALA A 970 62.95 -15.77 -61.37
CA ALA A 970 62.80 -15.38 -59.98
C ALA A 970 62.21 -13.94 -59.81
N GLN A 971 62.57 -13.02 -60.70
CA GLN A 971 62.00 -11.67 -60.74
C GLN A 971 60.54 -11.67 -61.19
N ASN A 972 60.17 -12.50 -62.18
CA ASN A 972 58.79 -12.68 -62.62
C ASN A 972 57.95 -13.38 -61.53
N GLN A 973 58.51 -14.33 -60.79
CA GLN A 973 57.87 -14.93 -59.62
C GLN A 973 57.67 -13.91 -58.50
N LEU A 974 58.66 -13.07 -58.21
CA LEU A 974 58.56 -11.98 -57.23
C LEU A 974 57.51 -10.94 -57.64
N LEU A 975 57.52 -10.49 -58.89
CA LEU A 975 56.49 -9.60 -59.43
C LEU A 975 55.10 -10.24 -59.32
N SER A 976 54.95 -11.53 -59.62
CA SER A 976 53.67 -12.23 -59.47
C SER A 976 53.22 -12.34 -58.00
N THR A 977 54.12 -12.48 -57.03
CA THR A 977 53.75 -12.47 -55.60
C THR A 977 53.44 -11.04 -55.12
N GLU A 978 54.17 -10.02 -55.57
CA GLU A 978 53.87 -8.61 -55.30
C GLU A 978 52.52 -8.19 -55.90
N GLU A 979 52.19 -8.60 -57.13
CA GLU A 979 50.89 -8.42 -57.76
C GLU A 979 49.77 -9.15 -57.01
N LYS A 980 50.00 -10.39 -56.56
CA LYS A 980 49.03 -11.13 -55.72
C LYS A 980 48.77 -10.43 -54.39
N ILE A 981 49.82 -9.94 -53.72
CA ILE A 981 49.71 -9.18 -52.46
C ILE A 981 48.99 -7.84 -52.70
N ALA A 982 49.31 -7.13 -53.79
CA ALA A 982 48.62 -5.90 -54.17
C ALA A 982 47.13 -6.16 -54.45
N ALA A 983 46.79 -7.24 -55.15
CA ALA A 983 45.40 -7.64 -55.42
C ALA A 983 44.64 -8.08 -54.17
N ILE A 984 45.30 -8.72 -53.19
CA ILE A 984 44.71 -9.04 -51.88
C ILE A 984 44.45 -7.76 -51.08
N ASN A 985 45.43 -6.86 -51.00
CA ASN A 985 45.27 -5.56 -50.33
C ASN A 985 44.17 -4.71 -50.98
N GLN A 986 44.06 -4.74 -52.32
CA GLN A 986 42.98 -4.08 -53.05
C GLN A 986 41.62 -4.73 -52.76
N LYS A 987 41.52 -6.07 -52.73
CA LYS A 987 40.30 -6.77 -52.32
C LYS A 987 39.86 -6.36 -50.92
N ASN A 988 40.78 -6.36 -49.95
CA ASN A 988 40.52 -5.95 -48.57
C ASN A 988 40.03 -4.50 -48.50
N ALA A 989 40.73 -3.56 -49.14
CA ALA A 989 40.29 -2.16 -49.21
C ALA A 989 38.88 -1.98 -49.84
N THR A 990 38.52 -2.81 -50.84
CA THR A 990 37.14 -2.79 -51.37
C THR A 990 36.12 -3.50 -50.47
N ALA A 991 36.54 -4.39 -49.57
CA ALA A 991 35.68 -4.99 -48.56
C ALA A 991 35.42 -3.99 -47.43
N ASP A 992 36.48 -3.32 -46.94
CA ASP A 992 36.42 -2.28 -45.92
C ASP A 992 35.54 -1.10 -46.39
N SER A 993 35.73 -0.64 -47.62
CA SER A 993 34.88 0.39 -48.23
C SER A 993 33.40 -0.02 -48.33
N LYS A 994 33.10 -1.31 -48.58
CA LYS A 994 31.72 -1.84 -48.55
C LYS A 994 31.17 -1.94 -47.13
N TRP A 995 31.99 -2.26 -46.14
CA TRP A 995 31.59 -2.24 -44.73
C TRP A 995 31.31 -0.82 -44.25
N GLU A 996 32.20 0.13 -44.53
CA GLU A 996 32.02 1.55 -44.22
C GLU A 996 30.76 2.13 -44.88
N ALA A 997 30.49 1.75 -46.14
CA ALA A 997 29.26 2.13 -46.83
C ALA A 997 27.99 1.57 -46.16
N ARG A 998 28.00 0.30 -45.72
CA ARG A 998 26.88 -0.30 -44.97
C ARG A 998 26.68 0.37 -43.61
N VAL A 999 27.76 0.67 -42.88
CA VAL A 999 27.69 1.37 -41.59
C VAL A 999 27.05 2.75 -41.78
N LYS A 1000 27.53 3.52 -42.76
CA LYS A 1000 26.93 4.82 -43.13
C LYS A 1000 25.47 4.71 -43.59
N GLU A 1001 25.08 3.61 -44.26
CA GLU A 1001 23.69 3.35 -44.60
C GLU A 1001 22.84 3.05 -43.36
N TYR A 1002 23.33 2.25 -42.41
CA TYR A 1002 22.63 1.99 -41.14
C TYR A 1002 22.52 3.26 -40.28
N GLU A 1003 23.57 4.08 -40.19
CA GLU A 1003 23.52 5.41 -39.54
C GLU A 1003 22.49 6.33 -40.20
N ALA A 1004 22.44 6.37 -41.54
CA ALA A 1004 21.47 7.16 -42.29
C ALA A 1004 20.03 6.65 -42.07
N ARG A 1005 19.81 5.32 -42.06
CA ARG A 1005 18.51 4.70 -41.76
C ARG A 1005 18.07 4.98 -40.32
N LEU A 1006 18.97 4.88 -39.35
CA LEU A 1006 18.72 5.20 -37.93
C LEU A 1006 18.33 6.68 -37.76
N LYS A 1007 19.10 7.58 -38.37
CA LYS A 1007 18.83 9.03 -38.34
C LYS A 1007 17.51 9.38 -39.03
N ALA A 1008 17.18 8.74 -40.16
CA ALA A 1008 15.90 8.92 -40.83
C ALA A 1008 14.72 8.42 -39.97
N ALA A 1009 14.89 7.31 -39.24
CA ALA A 1009 13.91 6.82 -38.28
C ALA A 1009 13.75 7.78 -37.08
N GLU A 1010 14.83 8.31 -36.52
CA GLU A 1010 14.77 9.37 -35.50
C GLU A 1010 14.03 10.61 -36.00
N GLU A 1011 14.34 11.09 -37.21
CA GLU A 1011 13.65 12.24 -37.78
C GLU A 1011 12.18 11.94 -38.07
N ARG A 1012 11.83 10.72 -38.47
CA ARG A 1012 10.43 10.28 -38.59
C ARG A 1012 9.73 10.34 -37.24
N VAL A 1013 10.32 9.80 -36.17
CA VAL A 1013 9.77 9.90 -34.80
C VAL A 1013 9.68 11.36 -34.33
N LYS A 1014 10.62 12.23 -34.71
CA LYS A 1014 10.55 13.68 -34.42
C LYS A 1014 9.39 14.35 -35.17
N ARG A 1015 9.16 14.03 -36.45
CA ARG A 1015 8.01 14.49 -37.25
C ARG A 1015 6.68 13.97 -36.70
N GLU A 1016 6.59 12.68 -36.36
CA GLU A 1016 5.38 12.07 -35.78
C GLU A 1016 5.07 12.64 -34.39
N ARG A 1017 6.08 12.89 -33.55
CA ARG A 1017 5.91 13.63 -32.28
C ARG A 1017 5.44 15.07 -32.50
N GLN A 1018 5.93 15.74 -33.54
CA GLN A 1018 5.52 17.12 -33.85
C GLN A 1018 4.08 17.17 -34.39
N GLY A 1019 3.72 16.33 -35.37
CA GLY A 1019 2.35 16.22 -35.88
C GLY A 1019 1.34 15.67 -34.85
N SER A 1020 1.80 14.97 -33.81
CA SER A 1020 0.98 14.64 -32.64
C SER A 1020 0.79 15.85 -31.70
N LYS A 1021 1.80 16.68 -31.47
CA LYS A 1021 1.63 17.95 -30.74
C LYS A 1021 0.69 18.91 -31.46
N GLU A 1022 0.80 19.00 -32.79
CA GLU A 1022 -0.05 19.85 -33.62
C GLU A 1022 -1.52 19.40 -33.55
N ARG A 1023 -1.78 18.09 -33.69
CA ARG A 1023 -3.13 17.53 -33.45
C ARG A 1023 -3.63 17.72 -32.01
N VAL A 1024 -2.77 17.63 -31.00
CA VAL A 1024 -3.16 17.96 -29.61
C VAL A 1024 -3.52 19.44 -29.48
N ALA A 1025 -2.77 20.36 -30.08
CA ALA A 1025 -3.09 21.78 -30.08
C ALA A 1025 -4.37 22.12 -30.86
N GLU A 1026 -4.64 21.42 -31.97
CA GLU A 1026 -5.92 21.49 -32.69
C GLU A 1026 -7.09 20.98 -31.82
N LEU A 1027 -6.92 19.83 -31.17
CA LEU A 1027 -7.92 19.26 -30.26
C LEU A 1027 -8.17 20.17 -29.05
N GLU A 1028 -7.13 20.72 -28.43
CA GLU A 1028 -7.25 21.73 -27.36
C GLU A 1028 -8.04 22.95 -27.81
N ASN A 1029 -7.76 23.49 -29.01
CA ASN A 1029 -8.48 24.64 -29.54
C ASN A 1029 -9.95 24.30 -29.86
N ASN A 1030 -10.22 23.10 -30.36
CA ASN A 1030 -11.58 22.60 -30.55
C ASN A 1030 -12.32 22.39 -29.21
N LEU A 1031 -11.63 21.88 -28.18
CA LEU A 1031 -12.18 21.70 -26.84
C LEU A 1031 -12.49 23.05 -26.19
N LYS A 1032 -11.61 24.05 -26.31
CA LYS A 1032 -11.83 25.45 -25.88
C LYS A 1032 -13.02 26.09 -26.63
N ASN A 1033 -13.16 25.83 -27.92
CA ASN A 1033 -14.32 26.28 -28.71
C ASN A 1033 -15.63 25.61 -28.25
N LEU A 1034 -15.61 24.31 -27.96
CA LEU A 1034 -16.77 23.56 -27.45
C LEU A 1034 -17.15 23.98 -26.02
N GLN A 1035 -16.18 24.18 -25.12
CA GLN A 1035 -16.40 24.76 -23.79
C GLN A 1035 -17.08 26.13 -23.89
N ARG A 1036 -16.61 27.00 -24.78
CA ARG A 1036 -17.23 28.31 -25.01
C ARG A 1036 -18.65 28.22 -25.57
N GLN A 1037 -18.96 27.22 -26.39
CA GLN A 1037 -20.33 26.94 -26.84
C GLN A 1037 -21.20 26.38 -25.71
N LEU A 1038 -20.64 25.52 -24.84
CA LEU A 1038 -21.32 24.93 -23.70
C LEU A 1038 -21.63 25.97 -22.62
N GLU A 1039 -20.71 26.90 -22.32
CA GLU A 1039 -21.00 28.07 -21.48
C GLU A 1039 -22.14 28.93 -22.03
N LEU A 1040 -22.17 29.16 -23.36
CA LEU A 1040 -23.22 29.92 -24.00
C LEU A 1040 -24.56 29.16 -23.99
N ALA A 1041 -24.53 27.84 -24.05
CA ALA A 1041 -25.70 26.99 -23.89
C ALA A 1041 -26.20 26.99 -22.44
N GLN A 1042 -25.32 26.88 -21.44
CA GLN A 1042 -25.66 26.99 -20.02
C GLN A 1042 -26.22 28.37 -19.67
N LYS A 1043 -25.62 29.46 -20.16
CA LYS A 1043 -26.14 30.83 -19.95
C LYS A 1043 -27.55 31.00 -20.55
N ARG A 1044 -27.83 30.39 -21.71
CA ARG A 1044 -29.20 30.33 -22.28
C ARG A 1044 -30.13 29.44 -21.47
N ASN A 1045 -29.65 28.32 -20.95
CA ASN A 1045 -30.46 27.39 -20.16
C ASN A 1045 -30.86 28.02 -18.82
N ASN A 1046 -29.94 28.68 -18.13
CA ASN A 1046 -30.23 29.46 -16.93
C ASN A 1046 -31.25 30.57 -17.24
N GLN A 1047 -31.05 31.34 -18.31
CA GLN A 1047 -32.04 32.34 -18.76
C GLN A 1047 -33.43 31.76 -19.08
N LEU A 1048 -33.52 30.48 -19.47
CA LEU A 1048 -34.79 29.77 -19.63
C LEU A 1048 -35.35 29.31 -18.28
N THR A 1049 -34.51 28.83 -17.35
CA THR A 1049 -34.91 28.54 -15.97
C THR A 1049 -35.45 29.78 -15.26
N ASP A 1050 -34.75 30.91 -15.32
CA ASP A 1050 -35.17 32.20 -14.76
C ASP A 1050 -36.57 32.59 -15.27
N VAL A 1051 -36.83 32.38 -16.58
CA VAL A 1051 -38.13 32.64 -17.22
C VAL A 1051 -39.19 31.61 -16.84
N VAL A 1052 -38.83 30.35 -16.59
CA VAL A 1052 -39.76 29.31 -16.11
C VAL A 1052 -40.16 29.56 -14.65
N GLU A 1053 -39.22 29.93 -13.79
CA GLU A 1053 -39.49 30.28 -12.38
C GLU A 1053 -40.32 31.56 -12.29
N ALA A 1054 -40.03 32.58 -13.10
CA ALA A 1054 -40.85 33.80 -13.19
C ALA A 1054 -42.28 33.58 -13.75
N ASN A 1055 -42.58 32.39 -14.33
CA ASN A 1055 -43.92 32.00 -14.79
C ASN A 1055 -44.56 30.91 -13.93
N LYS A 1056 -43.96 30.52 -12.80
CA LYS A 1056 -44.47 29.47 -11.91
C LYS A 1056 -45.59 30.06 -11.02
N PRO A 1057 -46.83 29.56 -11.08
CA PRO A 1057 -47.94 30.14 -10.34
C PRO A 1057 -47.80 29.92 -8.82
N SER A 1058 -48.07 30.96 -8.04
CA SER A 1058 -48.10 30.89 -6.58
C SER A 1058 -49.41 30.27 -6.10
N GLU A 1059 -49.40 28.97 -5.77
CA GLU A 1059 -50.58 28.29 -5.22
C GLU A 1059 -50.87 28.74 -3.77
N SER A 1060 -52.15 28.88 -3.46
CA SER A 1060 -52.62 29.57 -2.24
C SER A 1060 -52.87 28.62 -1.07
N ASN A 1061 -52.35 28.98 0.09
CA ASN A 1061 -52.62 28.30 1.36
C ASN A 1061 -54.12 28.23 1.67
N SER A 1062 -54.62 27.08 2.13
CA SER A 1062 -55.95 26.93 2.75
C SER A 1062 -55.98 25.67 3.64
N PRO A 1063 -56.61 25.69 4.83
CA PRO A 1063 -56.21 24.79 5.92
C PRO A 1063 -57.25 23.73 6.33
N VAL A 1064 -56.84 22.87 7.28
CA VAL A 1064 -57.67 21.93 8.09
C VAL A 1064 -58.19 20.69 7.34
N ARG A 1065 -57.64 19.52 7.65
CA ARG A 1065 -58.13 18.73 8.82
C ARG A 1065 -57.14 17.65 9.29
#